data_AF-A0A7V9ZFK8-F1
#
_entry.id   AF-A0A7V9ZFK8-F1
#
_cell.length_a   1.000
_cell.length_b   1.000
_cell.length_c   1.000
_cell.angle_alpha   90.00
_cell.angle_beta   90.00
_cell.angle_gamma   90.00
#
_symmetry.space_group_name_H-M   'P 1'
#
loop_
_entity.id
_entity.type
_entity.pdbx_description
1 polymer ?
#
loop_
_entity_poly.entity_id
_entity_poly.type
_entity_poly.pdbx_seq_one_letter_code
_entity_poly.pdbx_strand_id
1 'polypeptide(L)'
;MDNIDEARSSTISEATANWIEHERSIPVEVAVSAGLTTIKGFPAFEFRDAKGQLRYNKFRVIDRETGEKSFRRDRSGTETCLFGEDQIALDPDLSSPLVWTEGEIDRLSCLAAAVPNVVSVPDGAQHDRIGEGAIDPSNDRSFGWMWFEGEGLKPHIDQFARHVLAVDGDKKGRVLREELAVRIGRARCWYVEWPEECKDANDVLRKHGAQALNALIAAAKPLVPNMTVPITDVVDPSSGEIFQTGIQMLDEGLKVSFMPPELVVITGKPGSGKALALDTEVPTPSGWTTMGGIAIGDTVYGVDGNPCVVTNATDVMLGHECFEVVFSDGAKIVADADHQWLTSTDAARKKRMPQAVVTTRQIAATLKRADGGSNHAIELCAPVQGVASILSIDPYVLGAWLGNGRNADGGVCLYEEAQADEFLKAAGGGDVRTWSDGSTRSIIGLKVQLGGLGLLHNKHIPPAYLRASADQRIALLQGLMDTDGYCAPESRLCEFCSVTEALARDTWELACSLGLKATLSTGRATLNGRDCGPKYRVMFTAPDFPVFRLARKAVNQKVGTANRTGRRYIVGCTPVASVPVRCIAVDSPDHMFLVTRNHIATHNSEFATILGCNLANFSGAKGAILQFEDRATRVRDTVVRYALNNVPGITLRSEAFEWAGKWIRAIEPEQSLDAPARNLKWLTEVITEARQRHNCRWVVMDPW
;
A
#
# COMPACT_ATOMS: atom_id res chain seq x y z
N MET A 1 -16.58 -55.03 -40.52
CA MET A 1 -15.32 -54.30 -40.72
C MET A 1 -14.43 -54.67 -39.54
N ASP A 2 -13.67 -55.73 -39.77
CA ASP A 2 -12.39 -56.14 -39.18
C ASP A 2 -12.16 -55.96 -37.67
N ASN A 3 -12.52 -57.04 -36.96
CA ASN A 3 -11.85 -57.70 -35.83
C ASN A 3 -10.49 -57.11 -35.36
N ILE A 4 -10.35 -56.84 -34.05
CA ILE A 4 -9.44 -57.53 -33.10
C ILE A 4 -9.43 -56.73 -31.78
N ASP A 5 -10.01 -57.33 -30.73
CA ASP A 5 -9.50 -57.21 -29.37
C ASP A 5 -8.03 -57.65 -29.41
N GLU A 6 -7.08 -56.70 -29.44
CA GLU A 6 -5.67 -57.04 -29.25
C GLU A 6 -5.49 -57.40 -27.77
N ALA A 7 -5.77 -58.68 -27.46
CA ALA A 7 -5.44 -59.30 -26.18
C ALA A 7 -3.98 -58.94 -25.81
N ARG A 8 -3.75 -58.62 -24.53
CA ARG A 8 -2.43 -58.24 -24.02
C ARG A 8 -1.38 -59.27 -24.46
N SER A 9 -0.24 -58.80 -24.97
CA SER A 9 0.84 -59.68 -25.44
C SER A 9 1.39 -60.47 -24.24
N SER A 10 0.95 -61.71 -24.07
CA SER A 10 1.28 -62.57 -22.93
C SER A 10 2.71 -63.15 -22.96
N THR A 11 3.58 -62.65 -23.85
CA THR A 11 4.91 -63.24 -24.06
C THR A 11 5.97 -62.41 -23.33
N ILE A 12 6.26 -62.80 -22.08
CA ILE A 12 7.40 -62.27 -21.31
C ILE A 12 8.60 -63.21 -21.46
N SER A 13 9.80 -62.68 -21.70
CA SER A 13 11.01 -63.49 -21.72
C SER A 13 11.42 -63.90 -20.31
N GLU A 14 12.12 -65.03 -20.18
CA GLU A 14 12.68 -65.50 -18.90
C GLU A 14 13.57 -64.43 -18.23
N ALA A 15 14.35 -63.69 -19.02
CA ALA A 15 15.17 -62.59 -18.51
C ALA A 15 14.32 -61.45 -17.91
N THR A 16 13.22 -61.07 -18.55
CA THR A 16 12.32 -60.02 -18.04
C THR A 16 11.55 -60.51 -16.83
N ALA A 17 11.12 -61.77 -16.82
CA ALA A 17 10.45 -62.40 -15.70
C ALA A 17 11.36 -62.46 -14.45
N ASN A 18 12.60 -62.94 -14.61
CA ASN A 18 13.58 -62.97 -13.53
C ASN A 18 13.91 -61.55 -13.01
N TRP A 19 14.02 -60.58 -13.91
CA TRP A 19 14.28 -59.19 -13.54
C TRP A 19 13.16 -58.59 -12.68
N ILE A 20 11.90 -58.76 -13.09
CA ILE A 20 10.76 -58.17 -12.37
C ILE A 20 10.49 -58.89 -11.04
N GLU A 21 10.59 -60.24 -11.01
CA GLU A 21 10.36 -61.06 -9.82
C GLU A 21 11.48 -60.86 -8.78
N HIS A 22 12.74 -61.00 -9.19
CA HIS A 22 13.85 -61.12 -8.24
C HIS A 22 14.59 -59.80 -8.00
N GLU A 23 14.76 -58.95 -9.02
CA GLU A 23 15.42 -57.66 -8.79
C GLU A 23 14.46 -56.58 -8.29
N ARG A 24 13.17 -56.65 -8.70
CA ARG A 24 12.17 -55.64 -8.35
C ARG A 24 11.15 -56.09 -7.31
N SER A 25 11.15 -57.37 -6.92
CA SER A 25 10.24 -57.94 -5.93
C SER A 25 8.77 -57.79 -6.30
N ILE A 26 8.48 -57.77 -7.61
CA ILE A 26 7.13 -57.64 -8.15
C ILE A 26 6.77 -58.99 -8.80
N PRO A 27 5.68 -59.67 -8.35
CA PRO A 27 5.27 -60.93 -8.95
C PRO A 27 5.01 -60.78 -10.45
N VAL A 28 5.56 -61.71 -11.26
CA VAL A 28 5.43 -61.70 -12.72
C VAL A 28 3.98 -61.65 -13.17
N GLU A 29 3.11 -62.40 -12.49
CA GLU A 29 1.68 -62.42 -12.81
C GLU A 29 1.05 -61.03 -12.71
N VAL A 30 1.36 -60.29 -11.64
CA VAL A 30 0.88 -58.91 -11.41
C VAL A 30 1.44 -57.97 -12.48
N ALA A 31 2.72 -58.11 -12.82
CA ALA A 31 3.35 -57.26 -13.83
C ALA A 31 2.74 -57.47 -15.21
N VAL A 32 2.56 -58.73 -15.64
CA VAL A 32 1.96 -59.09 -16.93
C VAL A 32 0.49 -58.68 -16.96
N SER A 33 -0.26 -58.94 -15.89
CA SER A 33 -1.67 -58.51 -15.75
C SER A 33 -1.84 -57.00 -15.65
N ALA A 34 -0.75 -56.23 -15.57
CA ALA A 34 -0.76 -54.77 -15.55
C ALA A 34 -0.15 -54.14 -16.82
N GLY A 35 0.27 -54.96 -17.79
CA GLY A 35 0.75 -54.50 -19.10
C GLY A 35 2.26 -54.61 -19.32
N LEU A 36 3.00 -55.37 -18.51
CA LEU A 36 4.41 -55.70 -18.78
C LEU A 36 4.49 -56.83 -19.81
N THR A 37 5.30 -56.63 -20.85
CA THR A 37 5.60 -57.63 -21.89
C THR A 37 7.08 -57.59 -22.27
N THR A 38 7.51 -58.44 -23.21
CA THR A 38 8.85 -58.38 -23.80
C THR A 38 8.79 -58.14 -25.29
N ILE A 39 9.44 -57.07 -25.75
CA ILE A 39 9.53 -56.73 -27.18
C ILE A 39 11.00 -56.55 -27.54
N LYS A 40 11.46 -57.24 -28.59
CA LYS A 40 12.87 -57.23 -29.06
C LYS A 40 13.89 -57.55 -27.95
N GLY A 41 13.50 -58.39 -26.98
CA GLY A 41 14.35 -58.80 -25.86
C GLY A 41 14.45 -57.80 -24.70
N PHE A 42 13.71 -56.69 -24.74
CA PHE A 42 13.68 -55.68 -23.68
C PHE A 42 12.33 -55.70 -22.94
N PRO A 43 12.31 -55.40 -21.62
CA PRO A 43 11.07 -55.11 -20.91
C PRO A 43 10.34 -53.95 -21.58
N ALA A 44 9.05 -54.12 -21.83
CA ALA A 44 8.19 -53.11 -22.45
C ALA A 44 6.86 -52.98 -21.69
N PHE A 45 6.42 -51.74 -21.49
CA PHE A 45 5.16 -51.41 -20.82
C PHE A 45 4.13 -50.96 -21.85
N GLU A 46 2.97 -51.63 -21.88
CA GLU A 46 1.85 -51.33 -22.78
C GLU A 46 1.06 -50.12 -22.26
N PHE A 47 1.17 -48.98 -22.94
CA PHE A 47 0.36 -47.79 -22.67
C PHE A 47 -0.93 -47.86 -23.50
N ARG A 48 -2.04 -48.09 -22.81
CA ARG A 48 -3.38 -48.21 -23.40
C ARG A 48 -4.23 -47.02 -23.00
N ASP A 49 -5.11 -46.56 -23.89
CA ASP A 49 -6.04 -45.46 -23.60
C ASP A 49 -7.27 -45.94 -22.81
N ALA A 50 -8.15 -45.01 -22.43
CA ALA A 50 -9.39 -45.29 -21.72
C ALA A 50 -10.34 -46.31 -22.41
N LYS A 51 -10.16 -46.59 -23.71
CA LYS A 51 -10.93 -47.59 -24.47
C LYS A 51 -10.22 -48.96 -24.50
N GLY A 52 -9.07 -49.11 -23.84
CA GLY A 52 -8.25 -50.32 -23.82
C GLY A 52 -7.33 -50.48 -25.04
N GLN A 53 -7.30 -49.49 -25.94
CA GLN A 53 -6.55 -49.56 -27.19
C GLN A 53 -5.07 -49.25 -26.95
N LEU A 54 -4.17 -50.09 -27.47
CA LEU A 54 -2.72 -49.90 -27.36
C LEU A 54 -2.26 -48.67 -28.15
N ARG A 55 -1.77 -47.65 -27.44
CA ARG A 55 -1.22 -46.42 -28.03
C ARG A 55 0.23 -46.61 -28.44
N TYR A 56 1.06 -47.00 -27.48
CA TYR A 56 2.49 -47.27 -27.68
C TYR A 56 3.04 -48.21 -26.60
N ASN A 57 4.20 -48.78 -26.88
CA ASN A 57 5.01 -49.50 -25.90
C ASN A 57 6.17 -48.61 -25.45
N LYS A 58 6.40 -48.53 -24.14
CA LYS A 58 7.59 -47.87 -23.58
C LYS A 58 8.60 -48.93 -23.17
N PHE A 59 9.71 -48.99 -23.89
CA PHE A 59 10.82 -49.90 -23.65
C PHE A 59 11.71 -49.40 -22.52
N ARG A 60 12.23 -50.34 -21.74
CA ARG A 60 13.41 -50.14 -20.91
C ARG A 60 14.63 -50.76 -21.60
N VAL A 61 15.43 -49.92 -22.25
CA VAL A 61 16.66 -50.34 -22.93
C VAL A 61 17.84 -50.16 -21.99
N ILE A 62 18.67 -51.19 -21.86
CA ILE A 62 19.96 -51.11 -21.16
C ILE A 62 21.05 -51.08 -22.23
N ASP A 63 21.87 -50.04 -22.22
CA ASP A 63 23.05 -49.94 -23.05
C ASP A 63 24.05 -51.04 -22.65
N ARG A 64 24.52 -51.81 -23.63
CA ARG A 64 25.38 -52.98 -23.39
C ARG A 64 26.83 -52.61 -23.06
N GLU A 65 27.27 -51.40 -23.40
CA GLU A 65 28.64 -50.92 -23.17
C GLU A 65 28.72 -50.07 -21.89
N THR A 66 27.76 -49.16 -21.69
CA THR A 66 27.78 -48.22 -20.55
C THR A 66 26.95 -48.69 -19.35
N GLY A 67 26.03 -49.65 -19.56
CA GLY A 67 25.06 -50.06 -18.54
C GLY A 67 23.97 -49.00 -18.28
N GLU A 68 23.97 -47.89 -19.03
CA GLU A 68 22.99 -46.82 -18.88
C GLU A 68 21.60 -47.28 -19.31
N LYS A 69 20.59 -46.85 -18.55
CA LYS A 69 19.19 -47.22 -18.76
C LYS A 69 18.50 -46.07 -19.47
N SER A 70 17.88 -46.35 -20.62
CA SER A 70 17.05 -45.38 -21.34
C SER A 70 15.65 -45.93 -21.57
N PHE A 71 14.65 -45.05 -21.47
CA PHE A 71 13.28 -45.36 -21.83
C PHE A 71 12.96 -44.79 -23.19
N ARG A 72 12.37 -45.61 -24.08
CA ARG A 72 12.04 -45.20 -25.46
C ARG A 72 10.63 -45.67 -25.81
N ARG A 73 9.90 -44.92 -26.63
CA ARG A 73 8.58 -45.33 -27.16
C ARG A 73 8.75 -46.00 -28.53
N ASP A 74 7.92 -46.99 -28.85
CA ASP A 74 7.94 -47.68 -30.17
C ASP A 74 7.31 -46.84 -31.29
N ARG A 75 6.39 -45.94 -30.97
CA ARG A 75 5.64 -45.10 -31.92
C ARG A 75 5.75 -43.63 -31.53
N SER A 76 6.51 -42.85 -32.30
CA SER A 76 6.60 -41.40 -32.12
C SER A 76 5.35 -40.67 -32.62
N GLY A 77 4.95 -39.59 -31.95
CA GLY A 77 3.81 -38.75 -32.36
C GLY A 77 2.42 -39.31 -32.05
N THR A 78 2.33 -40.44 -31.34
CA THR A 78 1.06 -40.95 -30.79
C THR A 78 0.66 -40.12 -29.56
N GLU A 79 -0.65 -39.97 -29.33
CA GLU A 79 -1.13 -39.29 -28.12
C GLU A 79 -0.67 -40.05 -26.88
N THR A 80 -0.16 -39.28 -25.91
CA THR A 80 0.35 -39.77 -24.66
C THR A 80 -0.81 -40.07 -23.69
N CYS A 81 -0.76 -41.22 -23.00
CA CYS A 81 -1.75 -41.63 -22.00
C CYS A 81 -1.06 -42.08 -20.70
N LEU A 82 -1.82 -42.28 -19.60
CA LEU A 82 -1.24 -42.85 -18.38
C LEU A 82 -0.97 -44.35 -18.53
N PHE A 83 0.04 -44.85 -17.82
CA PHE A 83 0.15 -46.31 -17.67
C PHE A 83 -0.92 -46.78 -16.67
N GLY A 84 -1.86 -47.61 -17.13
CA GLY A 84 -3.03 -48.03 -16.36
C GLY A 84 -4.28 -47.16 -16.54
N GLU A 85 -4.31 -46.29 -17.56
CA GLU A 85 -5.49 -45.49 -17.89
C GLU A 85 -6.73 -46.34 -18.20
N ASP A 86 -6.55 -47.41 -18.97
CA ASP A 86 -7.58 -48.40 -19.29
C ASP A 86 -8.23 -48.98 -18.03
N GLN A 87 -7.41 -49.30 -17.02
CA GLN A 87 -7.87 -49.88 -15.76
C GLN A 87 -8.79 -48.93 -14.99
N ILE A 88 -8.42 -47.65 -14.87
CA ILE A 88 -9.23 -46.67 -14.14
C ILE A 88 -10.44 -46.15 -14.94
N ALA A 89 -10.43 -46.34 -16.26
CA ALA A 89 -11.54 -45.95 -17.11
C ALA A 89 -12.61 -47.05 -17.22
N LEU A 90 -12.20 -48.32 -17.32
CA LEU A 90 -13.10 -49.45 -17.58
C LEU A 90 -13.67 -50.07 -16.31
N ASP A 91 -12.90 -50.17 -15.22
CA ASP A 91 -13.33 -50.81 -13.97
C ASP A 91 -12.70 -50.15 -12.72
N PRO A 92 -13.04 -48.88 -12.41
CA PRO A 92 -12.49 -48.19 -11.25
C PRO A 92 -13.11 -48.64 -9.92
N ASP A 93 -12.29 -48.89 -8.91
CA ASP A 93 -12.75 -49.01 -7.52
C ASP A 93 -12.92 -47.62 -6.88
N LEU A 94 -14.08 -47.00 -7.06
CA LEU A 94 -14.36 -45.67 -6.53
C LEU A 94 -14.42 -45.60 -4.99
N SER A 95 -14.38 -46.73 -4.28
CA SER A 95 -14.28 -46.76 -2.81
C SER A 95 -12.85 -46.48 -2.32
N SER A 96 -11.86 -46.65 -3.20
CA SER A 96 -10.43 -46.46 -2.94
C SER A 96 -9.90 -45.20 -3.63
N PRO A 97 -8.85 -44.54 -3.10
CA PRO A 97 -8.25 -43.39 -3.77
C PRO A 97 -7.56 -43.78 -5.08
N LEU A 98 -7.40 -42.82 -5.99
CA LEU A 98 -6.51 -42.96 -7.16
C LEU A 98 -5.07 -42.62 -6.75
N VAL A 99 -4.17 -43.58 -6.90
CA VAL A 99 -2.74 -43.45 -6.56
C VAL A 99 -1.93 -43.13 -7.81
N TRP A 100 -1.10 -42.09 -7.72
CA TRP A 100 -0.24 -41.60 -8.79
C TRP A 100 1.22 -41.89 -8.47
N THR A 101 1.92 -42.54 -9.40
CA THR A 101 3.37 -42.80 -9.30
C THR A 101 4.16 -42.12 -10.41
N GLU A 102 5.46 -41.93 -10.21
CA GLU A 102 6.33 -41.31 -11.23
C GLU A 102 6.69 -42.28 -12.37
N GLY A 103 7.05 -43.53 -12.03
CA GLY A 103 7.46 -44.55 -13.00
C GLY A 103 6.52 -45.75 -13.09
N GLU A 104 6.70 -46.54 -14.15
CA GLU A 104 5.91 -47.75 -14.42
C GLU A 104 6.18 -48.84 -13.37
N ILE A 105 7.43 -48.95 -12.91
CA ILE A 105 7.84 -49.93 -11.89
C ILE A 105 7.17 -49.62 -10.55
N ASP A 106 7.01 -48.34 -10.20
CA ASP A 106 6.34 -47.92 -8.97
C ASP A 106 4.86 -48.25 -8.99
N ARG A 107 4.20 -48.06 -10.15
CA ARG A 107 2.81 -48.51 -10.35
C ARG A 107 2.71 -50.01 -10.10
N LEU A 108 3.57 -50.80 -10.74
CA LEU A 108 3.59 -52.25 -10.54
C LEU A 108 3.88 -52.64 -9.09
N SER A 109 4.72 -51.87 -8.38
CA SER A 109 5.03 -52.10 -6.97
C SER A 109 3.80 -51.87 -6.08
N CYS A 110 3.04 -50.81 -6.32
CA CYS A 110 1.77 -50.55 -5.63
C CYS A 110 0.72 -51.65 -5.92
N LEU A 111 0.63 -52.11 -7.17
CA LEU A 111 -0.27 -53.23 -7.53
C LEU A 111 0.15 -54.53 -6.83
N ALA A 112 1.45 -54.82 -6.74
CA ALA A 112 1.98 -55.96 -5.97
C ALA A 112 1.67 -55.83 -4.46
N ALA A 113 1.51 -54.61 -3.96
CA ALA A 113 1.03 -54.31 -2.62
C ALA A 113 -0.50 -54.29 -2.49
N ALA A 114 -1.25 -54.79 -3.49
CA ALA A 114 -2.71 -54.83 -3.53
C ALA A 114 -3.39 -53.46 -3.42
N VAL A 115 -2.76 -52.41 -3.94
CA VAL A 115 -3.39 -51.09 -4.09
C VAL A 115 -4.19 -51.10 -5.41
N PRO A 116 -5.51 -50.81 -5.40
CA PRO A 116 -6.38 -51.09 -6.54
C PRO A 116 -6.23 -50.11 -7.71
N ASN A 117 -6.41 -48.80 -7.45
CA ASN A 117 -6.39 -47.77 -8.49
C ASN A 117 -5.00 -47.11 -8.55
N VAL A 118 -4.13 -47.60 -9.43
CA VAL A 118 -2.78 -47.05 -9.55
C VAL A 118 -2.46 -46.71 -11.00
N VAL A 119 -1.97 -45.50 -11.21
CA VAL A 119 -1.50 -45.00 -12.51
C VAL A 119 -0.10 -44.44 -12.37
N SER A 120 0.71 -44.54 -13.43
CA SER A 120 1.97 -43.79 -13.52
C SER A 120 1.89 -42.73 -14.60
N VAL A 121 2.52 -41.58 -14.35
CA VAL A 121 2.65 -40.53 -15.36
C VAL A 121 3.48 -41.02 -16.55
N PRO A 122 3.18 -40.58 -17.78
CA PRO A 122 3.88 -41.02 -18.98
C PRO A 122 5.33 -40.55 -19.01
N ASP A 123 5.55 -39.33 -18.54
CA ASP A 123 6.84 -38.69 -18.42
C ASP A 123 6.89 -38.08 -17.01
N GLY A 124 8.00 -38.28 -16.29
CA GLY A 124 8.20 -37.74 -14.94
C GLY A 124 8.29 -36.21 -14.94
N ALA A 125 8.95 -35.62 -13.93
CA ALA A 125 9.04 -34.16 -13.83
C ALA A 125 9.69 -33.51 -15.08
N GLN A 126 8.88 -32.76 -15.85
CA GLN A 126 9.31 -32.01 -17.05
C GLN A 126 9.89 -30.62 -16.72
N HIS A 127 9.70 -30.15 -15.48
CA HIS A 127 10.06 -28.81 -15.03
C HIS A 127 10.91 -28.86 -13.76
N ASP A 128 11.76 -27.83 -13.58
CA ASP A 128 12.58 -27.65 -12.37
C ASP A 128 11.93 -26.71 -11.34
N ARG A 129 10.73 -26.18 -11.66
CA ARG A 129 9.97 -25.24 -10.83
C ARG A 129 8.63 -25.84 -10.47
N ILE A 130 8.14 -25.50 -9.28
CA ILE A 130 6.83 -25.90 -8.77
C ILE A 130 5.73 -25.24 -9.62
N GLY A 131 4.67 -26.00 -9.90
CA GLY A 131 3.50 -25.49 -10.60
C GLY A 131 2.75 -24.46 -9.77
N GLU A 132 2.49 -23.29 -10.34
CA GLU A 132 1.77 -22.21 -9.69
C GLU A 132 0.67 -21.65 -10.59
N GLY A 133 -0.48 -21.31 -10.01
CA GLY A 133 -1.55 -20.59 -10.70
C GLY A 133 -2.67 -21.49 -11.24
N ALA A 134 -3.61 -20.88 -11.98
CA ALA A 134 -4.64 -21.62 -12.69
C ALA A 134 -4.05 -22.16 -14.01
N ILE A 135 -4.35 -23.43 -14.31
CA ILE A 135 -3.85 -24.11 -15.50
C ILE A 135 -4.81 -23.81 -16.65
N ASP A 136 -4.26 -23.31 -17.76
CA ASP A 136 -4.96 -23.18 -19.03
C ASP A 136 -4.79 -24.49 -19.81
N PRO A 137 -5.84 -25.33 -19.93
CA PRO A 137 -5.75 -26.63 -20.59
C PRO A 137 -5.24 -26.53 -22.03
N SER A 138 -5.50 -25.42 -22.74
CA SER A 138 -5.09 -25.23 -24.13
C SER A 138 -3.59 -24.96 -24.30
N ASN A 139 -2.93 -24.50 -23.24
CA ASN A 139 -1.52 -24.11 -23.25
C ASN A 139 -0.62 -25.02 -22.41
N ASP A 140 -1.21 -25.99 -21.70
CA ASP A 140 -0.49 -26.90 -20.80
C ASP A 140 0.13 -28.09 -21.54
N ARG A 141 1.11 -27.82 -22.41
CA ARG A 141 1.72 -28.84 -23.29
C ARG A 141 2.38 -29.99 -22.52
N SER A 142 3.02 -29.71 -21.38
CA SER A 142 3.74 -30.71 -20.58
C SER A 142 2.79 -31.75 -19.95
N PHE A 143 1.56 -31.35 -19.67
CA PHE A 143 0.49 -32.22 -19.15
C PHE A 143 -0.69 -32.29 -20.13
N GLY A 144 -0.44 -32.08 -21.43
CA GLY A 144 -1.50 -32.03 -22.45
C GLY A 144 -2.31 -33.33 -22.51
N TRP A 145 -1.68 -34.44 -22.11
CA TRP A 145 -2.33 -35.75 -21.93
C TRP A 145 -3.47 -35.75 -20.90
N MET A 146 -3.57 -34.76 -20.02
CA MET A 146 -4.71 -34.59 -19.12
C MET A 146 -5.94 -33.98 -19.80
N TRP A 147 -5.78 -33.22 -20.89
CA TRP A 147 -6.69 -32.12 -21.24
C TRP A 147 -7.50 -32.26 -22.54
N PHE A 148 -7.60 -33.44 -23.15
CA PHE A 148 -8.38 -33.56 -24.39
C PHE A 148 -9.88 -33.29 -24.15
N GLU A 149 -10.47 -32.34 -24.90
CA GLU A 149 -11.90 -32.02 -24.81
C GLU A 149 -12.76 -33.22 -25.24
N GLY A 150 -13.68 -33.65 -24.37
CA GLY A 150 -14.70 -34.67 -24.68
C GLY A 150 -14.24 -36.12 -24.72
N GLU A 151 -12.94 -36.39 -24.93
CA GLU A 151 -12.34 -37.74 -24.93
C GLU A 151 -11.11 -37.86 -24.00
N GLY A 152 -10.76 -36.82 -23.26
CA GLY A 152 -9.57 -36.79 -22.41
C GLY A 152 -9.66 -37.54 -21.10
N LEU A 153 -8.52 -37.65 -20.43
CA LEU A 153 -8.34 -38.35 -19.17
C LEU A 153 -9.01 -37.65 -17.98
N LYS A 154 -9.23 -36.33 -18.02
CA LYS A 154 -9.73 -35.54 -16.87
C LYS A 154 -11.06 -36.04 -16.27
N PRO A 155 -12.10 -36.37 -17.06
CA PRO A 155 -13.32 -37.01 -16.53
C PRO A 155 -13.06 -38.33 -15.79
N HIS A 156 -12.14 -39.17 -16.30
CA HIS A 156 -11.75 -40.44 -15.67
C HIS A 156 -10.94 -40.26 -14.39
N ILE A 157 -10.27 -39.12 -14.21
CA ILE A 157 -9.63 -38.75 -12.95
C ILE A 157 -10.66 -38.15 -11.99
N ASP A 158 -11.58 -37.33 -12.51
CA ASP A 158 -12.50 -36.54 -11.69
C ASP A 158 -13.57 -37.35 -10.95
N GLN A 159 -13.79 -38.61 -11.36
CA GLN A 159 -14.64 -39.56 -10.62
C GLN A 159 -14.09 -39.91 -9.23
N PHE A 160 -12.78 -39.76 -8.96
CA PHE A 160 -12.18 -40.10 -7.67
C PHE A 160 -12.23 -38.90 -6.71
N ALA A 161 -12.87 -39.05 -5.55
CA ALA A 161 -12.89 -37.98 -4.55
C ALA A 161 -11.52 -37.70 -3.92
N ARG A 162 -10.66 -38.72 -3.85
CA ARG A 162 -9.36 -38.72 -3.16
C ARG A 162 -8.25 -39.19 -4.11
N HIS A 163 -7.16 -38.43 -4.17
CA HIS A 163 -5.95 -38.77 -4.92
C HIS A 163 -4.74 -38.86 -4.00
N VAL A 164 -3.95 -39.92 -4.11
CA VAL A 164 -2.69 -40.08 -3.37
C VAL A 164 -1.52 -39.92 -4.34
N LEU A 165 -0.68 -38.93 -4.11
CA LEU A 165 0.50 -38.62 -4.89
C LEU A 165 1.71 -39.35 -4.29
N ALA A 166 1.97 -40.55 -4.78
CA ALA A 166 3.06 -41.44 -4.39
C ALA A 166 4.22 -41.36 -5.42
N VAL A 167 4.68 -40.14 -5.68
CA VAL A 167 5.81 -39.84 -6.58
C VAL A 167 7.14 -39.88 -5.82
N ASP A 168 8.27 -39.76 -6.53
CA ASP A 168 9.60 -39.86 -5.93
C ASP A 168 9.81 -38.86 -4.78
N GLY A 169 10.50 -39.29 -3.73
CA GLY A 169 10.83 -38.46 -2.56
C GLY A 169 11.89 -37.39 -2.81
N ASP A 170 12.48 -37.34 -4.00
CA ASP A 170 13.54 -36.40 -4.35
C ASP A 170 13.00 -35.02 -4.78
N LYS A 171 13.91 -34.08 -5.10
CA LYS A 171 13.52 -32.73 -5.50
C LYS A 171 12.61 -32.72 -6.74
N LYS A 172 12.88 -33.58 -7.73
CA LYS A 172 12.11 -33.62 -8.98
C LYS A 172 10.74 -34.26 -8.76
N GLY A 173 10.67 -35.34 -7.99
CA GLY A 173 9.39 -35.94 -7.61
C GLY A 173 8.51 -34.98 -6.81
N ARG A 174 9.09 -34.19 -5.89
CA ARG A 174 8.34 -33.12 -5.20
C ARG A 174 7.82 -32.05 -6.16
N VAL A 175 8.56 -31.68 -7.21
CA VAL A 175 8.06 -30.75 -8.24
C VAL A 175 6.88 -31.36 -9.00
N LEU A 176 7.00 -32.62 -9.42
CA LEU A 176 5.93 -33.35 -10.09
C LEU A 176 4.67 -33.44 -9.22
N ARG A 177 4.84 -33.70 -7.92
CA ARG A 177 3.74 -33.72 -6.93
C ARG A 177 2.92 -32.43 -6.98
N GLU A 178 3.60 -31.28 -6.93
CA GLU A 178 2.92 -29.99 -6.93
C GLU A 178 2.27 -29.69 -8.29
N GLU A 179 2.92 -30.02 -9.41
CA GLU A 179 2.35 -29.89 -10.76
C GLU A 179 1.05 -30.71 -10.90
N LEU A 180 1.03 -31.95 -10.40
CA LEU A 180 -0.18 -32.79 -10.38
C LEU A 180 -1.26 -32.19 -9.46
N ALA A 181 -0.88 -31.74 -8.27
CA ALA A 181 -1.81 -31.23 -7.27
C ALA A 181 -2.56 -29.97 -7.75
N VAL A 182 -1.92 -29.10 -8.51
CA VAL A 182 -2.57 -27.91 -9.08
C VAL A 182 -3.62 -28.29 -10.12
N ARG A 183 -3.39 -29.34 -10.92
CA ARG A 183 -4.29 -29.80 -12.00
C ARG A 183 -5.46 -30.66 -11.50
N ILE A 184 -5.22 -31.45 -10.46
CA ILE A 184 -6.22 -32.29 -9.80
C ILE A 184 -7.10 -31.46 -8.84
N GLY A 185 -6.48 -30.48 -8.19
CA GLY A 185 -7.05 -29.67 -7.11
C GLY A 185 -6.48 -30.08 -5.76
N ARG A 186 -5.69 -29.20 -5.12
CA ARG A 186 -4.89 -29.49 -3.91
C ARG A 186 -5.68 -30.09 -2.75
N ALA A 187 -6.94 -29.68 -2.57
CA ALA A 187 -7.82 -30.17 -1.51
C ALA A 187 -8.25 -31.64 -1.70
N ARG A 188 -8.04 -32.21 -2.89
CA ARG A 188 -8.29 -33.62 -3.22
C ARG A 188 -7.01 -34.45 -3.21
N CYS A 189 -5.87 -33.86 -2.85
CA CYS A 189 -4.56 -34.51 -2.92
C CYS A 189 -4.01 -34.85 -1.54
N TRP A 190 -3.48 -36.05 -1.43
CA TRP A 190 -2.70 -36.57 -0.32
C TRP A 190 -1.32 -36.94 -0.85
N TYR A 191 -0.30 -36.98 0.00
CA TYR A 191 1.04 -37.38 -0.39
C TYR A 191 1.58 -38.46 0.54
N VAL A 192 2.45 -39.31 0.00
CA VAL A 192 3.14 -40.35 0.77
C VAL A 192 4.49 -39.79 1.23
N GLU A 193 4.84 -40.01 2.50
CA GLU A 193 6.19 -39.81 3.00
C GLU A 193 6.93 -41.14 2.98
N TRP A 194 8.02 -41.18 2.22
CA TRP A 194 8.86 -42.36 2.14
C TRP A 194 9.83 -42.42 3.35
N PRO A 195 10.16 -43.62 3.85
CA PRO A 195 11.25 -43.81 4.80
C PRO A 195 12.56 -43.20 4.26
N GLU A 196 13.47 -42.73 5.13
CA GLU A 196 14.70 -42.03 4.72
C GLU A 196 15.58 -42.84 3.75
N GLU A 197 15.54 -44.17 3.85
CA GLU A 197 16.27 -45.09 3.00
C GLU A 197 15.57 -45.39 1.65
N CYS A 198 14.33 -44.96 1.44
CA CYS A 198 13.54 -45.27 0.25
C CYS A 198 13.29 -44.03 -0.59
N LYS A 199 13.56 -44.12 -1.90
CA LYS A 199 13.25 -43.02 -2.82
C LYS A 199 11.81 -43.07 -3.34
N ASP A 200 11.29 -44.27 -3.57
CA ASP A 200 10.06 -44.53 -4.32
C ASP A 200 9.32 -45.78 -3.79
N ALA A 201 8.20 -46.13 -4.42
CA ALA A 201 7.39 -47.27 -4.02
C ALA A 201 8.13 -48.61 -4.20
N ASN A 202 8.96 -48.73 -5.25
CA ASN A 202 9.72 -49.96 -5.49
C ASN A 202 10.78 -50.20 -4.40
N ASP A 203 11.46 -49.15 -3.94
CA ASP A 203 12.40 -49.26 -2.82
C ASP A 203 11.72 -49.78 -1.56
N VAL A 204 10.53 -49.27 -1.24
CA VAL A 204 9.76 -49.74 -0.08
C VAL A 204 9.35 -51.20 -0.24
N LEU A 205 8.83 -51.59 -1.41
CA LEU A 205 8.45 -52.97 -1.68
C LEU A 205 9.62 -53.94 -1.49
N ARG A 206 10.81 -53.57 -1.98
CA ARG A 206 12.02 -54.41 -1.91
C ARG A 206 12.60 -54.52 -0.50
N LYS A 207 12.54 -53.43 0.29
CA LYS A 207 13.18 -53.35 1.61
C LYS A 207 12.25 -53.74 2.76
N HIS A 208 10.97 -53.39 2.65
CA HIS A 208 9.99 -53.51 3.74
C HIS A 208 8.79 -54.38 3.36
N GLY A 209 8.64 -54.77 2.10
CA GLY A 209 7.61 -55.69 1.63
C GLY A 209 6.26 -55.03 1.31
N ALA A 210 5.37 -55.81 0.70
CA ALA A 210 4.08 -55.38 0.19
C ALA A 210 3.16 -54.78 1.26
N GLN A 211 3.12 -55.39 2.45
CA GLN A 211 2.28 -54.92 3.56
C GLN A 211 2.69 -53.53 4.05
N ALA A 212 4.00 -53.26 4.14
CA ALA A 212 4.52 -51.96 4.55
C ALA A 212 4.20 -50.87 3.52
N LEU A 213 4.36 -51.17 2.22
CA LEU A 213 4.01 -50.24 1.14
C LEU A 213 2.51 -49.89 1.16
N ASN A 214 1.64 -50.89 1.30
CA ASN A 214 0.19 -50.66 1.40
C ASN A 214 -0.16 -49.77 2.60
N ALA A 215 0.42 -50.06 3.78
CA ALA A 215 0.20 -49.28 4.99
C ALA A 215 0.66 -47.82 4.85
N LEU A 216 1.80 -47.56 4.20
CA LEU A 216 2.28 -46.21 3.93
C LEU A 216 1.36 -45.42 3.00
N ILE A 217 0.85 -46.07 1.94
CA ILE A 217 -0.11 -45.45 1.01
C ILE A 217 -1.44 -45.15 1.73
N ALA A 218 -1.91 -46.06 2.59
CA ALA A 218 -3.11 -45.85 3.40
C ALA A 218 -2.94 -44.69 4.40
N ALA A 219 -1.72 -44.53 4.94
CA ALA A 219 -1.33 -43.46 5.87
C ALA A 219 -0.93 -42.14 5.19
N ALA A 220 -1.17 -41.98 3.88
CA ALA A 220 -0.87 -40.75 3.15
C ALA A 220 -1.50 -39.51 3.83
N LYS A 221 -0.75 -38.41 3.86
CA LYS A 221 -1.12 -37.16 4.55
C LYS A 221 -1.79 -36.17 3.62
N PRO A 222 -2.80 -35.40 4.08
CA PRO A 222 -3.49 -34.43 3.22
C PRO A 222 -2.55 -33.29 2.84
N LEU A 223 -2.57 -32.87 1.58
CA LEU A 223 -1.79 -31.73 1.11
C LEU A 223 -2.39 -30.39 1.59
N VAL A 224 -3.73 -30.32 1.65
CA VAL A 224 -4.49 -29.20 2.22
C VAL A 224 -5.61 -29.79 3.09
N PRO A 225 -5.56 -29.66 4.44
CA PRO A 225 -6.58 -30.22 5.30
C PRO A 225 -7.95 -29.55 5.08
N ASN A 226 -8.96 -30.34 4.70
CA ASN A 226 -10.37 -29.93 4.62
C ASN A 226 -11.23 -30.64 5.70
N MET A 227 -10.57 -31.25 6.68
CA MET A 227 -11.15 -32.00 7.79
C MET A 227 -10.30 -31.82 9.05
N THR A 228 -10.81 -32.26 10.21
CA THR A 228 -10.02 -32.26 11.44
C THR A 228 -8.86 -33.24 11.33
N VAL A 229 -7.62 -32.75 11.51
CA VAL A 229 -6.39 -33.56 11.50
C VAL A 229 -5.51 -33.20 12.69
N PRO A 230 -4.65 -34.12 13.17
CA PRO A 230 -3.58 -33.80 14.12
C PRO A 230 -2.70 -32.67 13.60
N ILE A 231 -2.23 -31.80 14.49
CA ILE A 231 -1.39 -30.64 14.13
C ILE A 231 -0.08 -31.05 13.44
N THR A 232 0.41 -32.27 13.69
CA THR A 232 1.60 -32.84 13.04
C THR A 232 1.38 -33.24 11.58
N ASP A 233 0.13 -33.40 11.16
CA ASP A 233 -0.26 -33.75 9.78
C ASP A 233 -0.64 -32.51 8.96
N VAL A 234 -0.64 -31.33 9.60
CA VAL A 234 -0.67 -30.05 8.91
C VAL A 234 0.75 -29.79 8.44
N VAL A 235 0.94 -29.74 7.11
CA VAL A 235 2.20 -29.28 6.53
C VAL A 235 2.53 -27.92 7.13
N ASP A 236 3.71 -27.79 7.72
CA ASP A 236 4.22 -26.52 8.25
C ASP A 236 4.01 -25.43 7.18
N PRO A 237 3.23 -24.36 7.47
CA PRO A 237 2.99 -23.27 6.53
C PRO A 237 4.25 -22.46 6.21
N SER A 238 5.44 -22.87 6.67
CA SER A 238 6.73 -22.36 6.19
C SER A 238 6.93 -22.42 4.67
N SER A 239 6.03 -23.08 3.92
CA SER A 239 5.99 -23.00 2.45
C SER A 239 5.32 -21.73 1.89
N GLY A 240 4.78 -20.83 2.72
CA GLY A 240 4.27 -19.53 2.31
C GLY A 240 5.21 -18.39 2.70
N GLU A 241 5.59 -17.53 1.75
CA GLU A 241 6.23 -16.25 2.10
C GLU A 241 5.25 -15.42 2.93
N ILE A 242 5.64 -15.09 4.15
CA ILE A 242 4.92 -14.15 5.01
C ILE A 242 5.36 -12.74 4.63
N PHE A 243 4.40 -11.92 4.21
CA PHE A 243 4.67 -10.53 3.84
C PHE A 243 4.29 -9.57 4.96
N GLN A 244 5.17 -8.59 5.17
CA GLN A 244 4.87 -7.41 5.97
C GLN A 244 4.03 -6.41 5.16
N THR A 245 3.14 -5.71 5.85
CA THR A 245 2.25 -4.70 5.25
C THR A 245 2.95 -3.37 4.98
N GLY A 246 4.11 -3.14 5.59
CA GLY A 246 4.76 -1.83 5.60
C GLY A 246 4.04 -0.81 6.49
N ILE A 247 3.04 -1.25 7.26
CA ILE A 247 2.32 -0.41 8.23
C ILE A 247 2.67 -0.93 9.62
N GLN A 248 3.53 -0.19 10.32
CA GLN A 248 4.11 -0.58 11.60
C GLN A 248 3.06 -1.04 12.63
N MET A 249 1.88 -0.40 12.66
CA MET A 249 0.80 -0.76 13.58
C MET A 249 0.20 -2.14 13.28
N LEU A 250 0.11 -2.53 12.01
CA LEU A 250 -0.34 -3.87 11.61
C LEU A 250 0.77 -4.90 11.86
N ASP A 251 2.00 -4.59 11.47
CA ASP A 251 3.12 -5.54 11.50
C ASP A 251 3.65 -5.81 12.92
N GLU A 252 3.80 -4.78 13.75
CA GLU A 252 4.37 -4.89 15.11
C GLU A 252 3.31 -4.87 16.20
N GLY A 253 2.24 -4.08 16.00
CA GLY A 253 1.19 -3.89 16.99
C GLY A 253 0.19 -5.04 17.02
N LEU A 254 -0.45 -5.30 15.87
CA LEU A 254 -1.44 -6.38 15.71
C LEU A 254 -0.81 -7.70 15.25
N LYS A 255 0.46 -7.69 14.84
CA LYS A 255 1.20 -8.83 14.28
C LYS A 255 0.44 -9.51 13.14
N VAL A 256 -0.24 -8.70 12.32
CA VAL A 256 -0.89 -9.17 11.11
C VAL A 256 0.21 -9.51 10.10
N SER A 257 0.11 -10.70 9.52
CA SER A 257 1.05 -11.25 8.55
C SER A 257 0.23 -11.72 7.35
N PHE A 258 0.67 -11.40 6.14
CA PHE A 258 -0.06 -11.74 4.91
C PHE A 258 0.55 -12.98 4.28
N MET A 259 -0.26 -14.03 4.08
CA MET A 259 0.16 -15.26 3.40
C MET A 259 -0.70 -15.46 2.13
N PRO A 260 -0.16 -15.22 0.93
CA PRO A 260 -0.89 -15.48 -0.31
C PRO A 260 -1.09 -16.98 -0.55
N PRO A 261 -2.22 -17.41 -1.13
CA PRO A 261 -3.34 -16.59 -1.59
C PRO A 261 -4.49 -16.56 -0.58
N GLU A 262 -4.39 -15.75 0.47
CA GLU A 262 -5.52 -15.42 1.35
C GLU A 262 -6.32 -14.21 0.81
N LEU A 263 -7.65 -14.29 0.92
CA LEU A 263 -8.54 -13.15 0.72
C LEU A 263 -8.53 -12.32 2.01
N VAL A 264 -7.95 -11.12 1.97
CA VAL A 264 -7.95 -10.20 3.10
C VAL A 264 -8.96 -9.08 2.83
N VAL A 265 -10.13 -9.21 3.45
CA VAL A 265 -11.18 -8.19 3.37
C VAL A 265 -10.88 -7.10 4.40
N ILE A 266 -10.60 -5.89 3.93
CA ILE A 266 -10.35 -4.72 4.79
C ILE A 266 -11.50 -3.77 4.62
N THR A 267 -12.49 -3.91 5.49
CA THR A 267 -13.70 -3.11 5.44
C THR A 267 -13.74 -2.05 6.53
N GLY A 268 -14.43 -0.94 6.27
CA GLY A 268 -14.70 0.15 7.19
C GLY A 268 -16.12 0.66 6.98
N LYS A 269 -16.64 1.47 7.90
CA LYS A 269 -18.00 2.00 7.81
C LYS A 269 -18.06 3.08 6.71
N PRO A 270 -19.01 3.03 5.75
CA PRO A 270 -19.21 4.11 4.76
C PRO A 270 -19.35 5.45 5.46
N GLY A 271 -18.65 6.48 4.98
CA GLY A 271 -18.64 7.78 5.61
C GLY A 271 -18.06 7.80 7.04
N SER A 272 -17.25 6.83 7.47
CA SER A 272 -16.48 6.97 8.72
C SER A 272 -15.33 7.96 8.57
N GLY A 273 -15.74 9.22 8.46
CA GLY A 273 -15.26 10.25 9.34
C GLY A 273 -13.81 10.64 9.19
N LYS A 274 -13.50 11.31 8.10
CA LYS A 274 -12.29 12.13 7.93
C LYS A 274 -12.67 13.50 7.38
N ALA A 275 -13.86 13.92 7.73
CA ALA A 275 -14.58 15.03 7.19
C ALA A 275 -14.50 16.24 8.11
N LEU A 276 -14.44 17.41 7.49
CA LEU A 276 -14.48 18.70 8.15
C LEU A 276 -15.75 19.42 7.72
N ALA A 277 -16.24 20.35 8.54
CA ALA A 277 -17.37 21.18 8.18
C ALA A 277 -17.08 21.95 6.88
N LEU A 278 -18.11 22.11 6.05
CA LEU A 278 -17.96 22.71 4.71
C LEU A 278 -17.40 24.14 4.72
N ASP A 279 -17.62 24.88 5.80
CA ASP A 279 -17.14 26.25 5.99
C ASP A 279 -15.69 26.33 6.51
N THR A 280 -15.04 25.19 6.79
CA THR A 280 -13.64 25.15 7.21
C THR A 280 -12.78 25.80 6.14
N GLU A 281 -12.11 26.91 6.47
CA GLU A 281 -11.23 27.63 5.56
C GLU A 281 -10.02 26.75 5.18
N VAL A 282 -9.58 26.82 3.93
CA VAL A 282 -8.40 26.09 3.43
C VAL A 282 -7.49 27.06 2.65
N PRO A 283 -6.19 27.13 2.99
CA PRO A 283 -5.22 27.94 2.26
C PRO A 283 -4.86 27.30 0.92
N THR A 284 -4.82 28.10 -0.13
CA THR A 284 -4.40 27.70 -1.48
C THR A 284 -3.34 28.68 -2.01
N PRO A 285 -2.56 28.30 -3.04
CA PRO A 285 -1.64 29.23 -3.70
C PRO A 285 -2.33 30.48 -4.28
N SER A 286 -3.61 30.37 -4.65
CA SER A 286 -4.40 31.46 -5.21
C SER A 286 -5.17 32.29 -4.16
N GLY A 287 -5.18 31.89 -2.89
CA GLY A 287 -5.92 32.59 -1.85
C GLY A 287 -6.50 31.68 -0.79
N TRP A 288 -7.74 31.97 -0.40
CA TRP A 288 -8.50 31.20 0.59
C TRP A 288 -9.72 30.60 -0.11
N THR A 289 -10.02 29.35 0.21
CA THR A 289 -11.28 28.70 -0.12
C THR A 289 -11.86 28.04 1.14
N THR A 290 -12.90 27.23 0.99
CA THR A 290 -13.48 26.43 2.07
C THR A 290 -13.52 24.96 1.67
N MET A 291 -13.65 24.05 2.63
CA MET A 291 -13.81 22.61 2.37
C MET A 291 -14.97 22.30 1.39
N GLY A 292 -16.05 23.08 1.44
CA GLY A 292 -17.17 22.98 0.49
C GLY A 292 -16.85 23.53 -0.91
N GLY A 293 -15.93 24.48 -1.00
CA GLY A 293 -15.53 25.12 -2.27
C GLY A 293 -14.39 24.42 -3.01
N ILE A 294 -13.75 23.41 -2.41
CA ILE A 294 -12.65 22.66 -3.04
C ILE A 294 -13.17 21.65 -4.06
N ALA A 295 -12.52 21.60 -5.22
CA ALA A 295 -12.75 20.61 -6.25
C ALA A 295 -11.51 19.71 -6.46
N ILE A 296 -11.73 18.54 -7.08
CA ILE A 296 -10.65 17.69 -7.55
C ILE A 296 -9.81 18.46 -8.58
N GLY A 297 -8.49 18.42 -8.43
CA GLY A 297 -7.53 19.17 -9.24
C GLY A 297 -7.13 20.52 -8.65
N ASP A 298 -7.84 21.03 -7.65
CA ASP A 298 -7.39 22.23 -6.91
C ASP A 298 -6.08 21.96 -6.18
N THR A 299 -5.35 23.03 -5.84
CA THR A 299 -4.09 22.92 -5.10
C THR A 299 -4.25 23.54 -3.71
N VAL A 300 -3.87 22.79 -2.68
CA VAL A 300 -3.83 23.21 -1.27
C VAL A 300 -2.39 23.08 -0.75
N TYR A 301 -2.12 23.36 0.52
CA TYR A 301 -0.79 23.19 1.10
C TYR A 301 -0.68 21.94 1.96
N GLY A 302 0.41 21.19 1.79
CA GLY A 302 0.86 20.12 2.68
C GLY A 302 1.56 20.66 3.93
N VAL A 303 1.88 19.79 4.88
CA VAL A 303 2.52 20.20 6.15
C VAL A 303 3.99 20.59 6.01
N ASP A 304 4.63 20.16 4.91
CA ASP A 304 5.95 20.60 4.47
C ASP A 304 5.93 22.01 3.84
N GLY A 305 4.74 22.62 3.73
CA GLY A 305 4.54 23.94 3.17
C GLY A 305 4.50 23.96 1.64
N ASN A 306 4.68 22.81 0.97
CA ASN A 306 4.61 22.73 -0.47
C ASN A 306 3.15 22.63 -0.94
N PRO A 307 2.82 23.16 -2.14
CA PRO A 307 1.52 22.91 -2.73
C PRO A 307 1.34 21.41 -3.06
N CYS A 308 0.17 20.87 -2.75
CA CYS A 308 -0.25 19.51 -3.11
C CYS A 308 -1.62 19.55 -3.80
N VAL A 309 -1.88 18.59 -4.67
CA VAL A 309 -3.10 18.53 -5.50
C VAL A 309 -4.18 17.75 -4.78
N VAL A 310 -5.40 18.29 -4.80
CA VAL A 310 -6.61 17.60 -4.35
C VAL A 310 -6.95 16.50 -5.34
N THR A 311 -6.82 15.27 -4.90
CA THR A 311 -6.97 14.05 -5.69
C THR A 311 -8.39 13.49 -5.64
N ASN A 312 -9.12 13.85 -4.59
CA ASN A 312 -10.49 13.45 -4.35
C ASN A 312 -11.22 14.49 -3.53
N ALA A 313 -12.53 14.52 -3.67
CA ALA A 313 -13.42 15.16 -2.73
C ALA A 313 -14.76 14.42 -2.71
N THR A 314 -15.17 13.94 -1.53
CA THR A 314 -16.41 13.15 -1.36
C THR A 314 -17.65 14.00 -1.64
N ASP A 315 -18.83 13.37 -1.75
CA ASP A 315 -20.08 14.12 -1.61
C ASP A 315 -20.24 14.70 -0.19
N VAL A 316 -21.18 15.63 -0.04
CA VAL A 316 -21.53 16.21 1.26
C VAL A 316 -22.21 15.15 2.12
N MET A 317 -21.66 14.92 3.30
CA MET A 317 -22.16 13.98 4.29
C MET A 317 -22.99 14.70 5.35
N LEU A 318 -24.11 14.10 5.74
CA LEU A 318 -25.09 14.66 6.67
C LEU A 318 -25.34 13.71 7.84
N GLY A 319 -25.74 14.24 9.01
CA GLY A 319 -26.13 13.42 10.16
C GLY A 319 -24.95 12.78 10.92
N HIS A 320 -23.73 13.25 10.67
CA HIS A 320 -22.54 12.79 11.38
C HIS A 320 -22.47 13.42 12.78
N GLU A 321 -21.94 12.68 13.75
CA GLU A 321 -21.57 13.26 15.05
C GLU A 321 -20.36 14.17 14.85
N CYS A 322 -20.46 15.41 15.30
CA CYS A 322 -19.42 16.42 15.09
C CYS A 322 -18.94 16.98 16.43
N PHE A 323 -17.70 17.45 16.45
CA PHE A 323 -17.07 18.08 17.61
C PHE A 323 -16.44 19.40 17.19
N GLU A 324 -16.54 20.42 18.03
CA GLU A 324 -15.70 21.62 17.94
C GLU A 324 -14.36 21.33 18.64
N VAL A 325 -13.30 21.27 17.84
CA VAL A 325 -11.92 21.14 18.31
C VAL A 325 -11.34 22.54 18.46
N VAL A 326 -10.89 22.88 19.67
CA VAL A 326 -10.32 24.19 20.01
C VAL A 326 -8.84 24.05 20.33
N PHE A 327 -8.02 24.89 19.68
CA PHE A 327 -6.58 24.88 19.82
C PHE A 327 -6.07 25.98 20.74
N SER A 328 -4.88 25.78 21.31
CA SER A 328 -4.24 26.71 22.26
C SER A 328 -3.89 28.09 21.70
N ASP A 329 -3.99 28.30 20.40
CA ASP A 329 -3.83 29.58 19.70
C ASP A 329 -5.18 30.24 19.34
N GLY A 330 -6.29 29.64 19.78
CA GLY A 330 -7.65 30.15 19.58
C GLY A 330 -8.34 29.65 18.31
N ALA A 331 -7.64 28.90 17.44
CA ALA A 331 -8.25 28.32 16.26
C ALA A 331 -9.32 27.28 16.64
N LYS A 332 -10.31 27.15 15.77
CA LYS A 332 -11.44 26.24 15.92
C LYS A 332 -11.71 25.51 14.63
N ILE A 333 -11.99 24.22 14.74
CA ILE A 333 -12.37 23.36 13.61
C ILE A 333 -13.55 22.52 14.05
N VAL A 334 -14.59 22.46 13.23
CA VAL A 334 -15.66 21.47 13.40
C VAL A 334 -15.31 20.27 12.55
N ALA A 335 -15.05 19.15 13.20
CA ALA A 335 -14.67 17.89 12.58
C ALA A 335 -15.66 16.81 12.99
N ASP A 336 -15.85 15.82 12.13
CA ASP A 336 -16.62 14.65 12.53
C ASP A 336 -15.88 13.85 13.64
N ALA A 337 -16.63 13.00 14.33
CA ALA A 337 -16.15 12.21 15.46
C ALA A 337 -15.00 11.26 15.14
N ASP A 338 -14.95 10.70 13.93
CA ASP A 338 -13.91 9.76 13.54
C ASP A 338 -12.74 10.46 12.82
N HIS A 339 -12.83 11.79 12.58
CA HIS A 339 -11.79 12.57 11.89
C HIS A 339 -10.42 12.34 12.51
N GLN A 340 -9.45 12.02 11.66
CA GLN A 340 -8.11 11.62 12.08
C GLN A 340 -7.18 12.81 12.25
N TRP A 341 -6.40 12.76 13.32
CA TRP A 341 -5.40 13.77 13.65
C TRP A 341 -4.09 13.07 13.98
N LEU A 342 -2.99 13.52 13.39
CA LEU A 342 -1.67 13.12 13.82
C LEU A 342 -1.32 13.91 15.08
N THR A 343 -1.31 13.26 16.25
CA THR A 343 -1.07 13.92 17.53
C THR A 343 0.04 13.25 18.34
N SER A 344 0.70 14.02 19.20
CA SER A 344 1.52 13.49 20.28
C SER A 344 0.78 13.67 21.61
N THR A 345 0.76 12.62 22.45
CA THR A 345 0.24 12.71 23.83
C THR A 345 1.32 13.17 24.80
N ASP A 346 0.96 13.61 26.01
CA ASP A 346 1.96 14.01 27.01
C ASP A 346 2.90 12.89 27.41
N ALA A 347 2.36 11.69 27.58
CA ALA A 347 3.14 10.49 27.86
C ALA A 347 4.10 10.16 26.71
N ALA A 348 3.61 10.19 25.45
CA ALA A 348 4.43 9.94 24.27
C ALA A 348 5.60 10.94 24.18
N ARG A 349 5.33 12.24 24.39
CA ARG A 349 6.36 13.29 24.37
C ARG A 349 7.41 13.12 25.46
N LYS A 350 7.01 12.76 26.69
CA LYS A 350 7.96 12.48 27.79
C LYS A 350 8.86 11.29 27.48
N LYS A 351 8.32 10.29 26.78
CA LYS A 351 9.04 9.07 26.38
C LYS A 351 9.71 9.17 25.00
N ARG A 352 9.60 10.32 24.31
CA ARG A 352 10.08 10.54 22.93
C ARG A 352 9.58 9.48 21.94
N MET A 353 8.32 9.06 22.10
CA MET A 353 7.68 8.15 21.16
C MET A 353 7.20 8.91 19.92
N PRO A 354 7.08 8.24 18.76
CA PRO A 354 6.48 8.81 17.57
C PRO A 354 5.06 9.35 17.81
N GLN A 355 4.62 10.25 16.93
CA GLN A 355 3.22 10.69 16.89
C GLN A 355 2.30 9.54 16.51
N ALA A 356 1.04 9.62 16.92
CA ALA A 356 0.03 8.62 16.62
C ALA A 356 -1.20 9.28 15.99
N VAL A 357 -1.79 8.60 15.02
CA VAL A 357 -3.07 8.97 14.44
C VAL A 357 -4.17 8.60 15.44
N VAL A 358 -4.98 9.59 15.81
CA VAL A 358 -6.12 9.44 16.74
C VAL A 358 -7.36 10.12 16.17
N THR A 359 -8.55 9.65 16.52
CA THR A 359 -9.80 10.25 16.08
C THR A 359 -10.22 11.43 16.96
N THR A 360 -11.09 12.31 16.46
CA THR A 360 -11.69 13.41 17.24
C THR A 360 -12.37 12.90 18.51
N ARG A 361 -13.07 11.76 18.44
CA ARG A 361 -13.71 11.10 19.58
C ARG A 361 -12.70 10.62 20.61
N GLN A 362 -11.59 10.03 20.18
CA GLN A 362 -10.50 9.63 21.08
C GLN A 362 -9.86 10.84 21.75
N ILE A 363 -9.65 11.94 21.01
CA ILE A 363 -9.20 13.21 21.56
C ILE A 363 -10.19 13.73 22.59
N ALA A 364 -11.50 13.72 22.31
CA ALA A 364 -12.51 14.15 23.27
C ALA A 364 -12.46 13.33 24.56
N ALA A 365 -12.35 12.00 24.44
CA ALA A 365 -12.29 11.09 25.58
C ALA A 365 -11.00 11.21 26.42
N THR A 366 -9.89 11.65 25.81
CA THR A 366 -8.57 11.72 26.46
C THR A 366 -7.94 13.12 26.44
N LEU A 367 -8.77 14.15 26.28
CA LEU A 367 -8.36 15.55 26.08
C LEU A 367 -7.47 16.07 27.21
N LYS A 368 -7.83 15.73 28.46
CA LYS A 368 -7.17 16.22 29.67
C LYS A 368 -6.44 15.09 30.37
N ARG A 369 -5.26 15.42 30.90
CA ARG A 369 -4.53 14.57 31.84
C ARG A 369 -5.19 14.63 33.21
N ALA A 370 -4.79 13.75 34.12
CA ALA A 370 -5.26 13.73 35.51
C ALA A 370 -5.04 15.06 36.25
N ASP A 371 -4.02 15.84 35.87
CA ASP A 371 -3.71 17.16 36.46
C ASP A 371 -4.45 18.35 35.80
N GLY A 372 -5.39 18.08 34.88
CA GLY A 372 -6.14 19.10 34.15
C GLY A 372 -5.40 19.73 32.97
N GLY A 373 -4.13 19.38 32.73
CA GLY A 373 -3.37 19.83 31.56
C GLY A 373 -3.84 19.16 30.26
N SER A 374 -3.64 19.83 29.11
CA SER A 374 -3.95 19.27 27.79
C SER A 374 -3.04 18.09 27.43
N ASN A 375 -3.64 17.01 26.94
CA ASN A 375 -2.92 15.78 26.59
C ASN A 375 -2.37 15.83 25.15
N HIS A 376 -3.23 16.13 24.18
CA HIS A 376 -2.90 16.09 22.74
C HIS A 376 -2.26 17.38 22.24
N ALA A 377 -1.29 17.23 21.34
CA ALA A 377 -0.69 18.33 20.59
C ALA A 377 -0.42 17.95 19.13
N ILE A 378 -0.59 18.91 18.22
CA ILE A 378 -0.28 18.83 16.79
C ILE A 378 0.98 19.66 16.53
N GLU A 379 1.91 19.18 15.71
CA GLU A 379 3.10 19.93 15.30
C GLU A 379 2.75 21.09 14.35
N LEU A 380 3.59 22.12 14.36
CA LEU A 380 3.47 23.21 13.38
C LEU A 380 3.96 22.75 12.01
N CYS A 381 3.32 23.25 10.96
CA CYS A 381 3.78 23.06 9.59
C CYS A 381 5.05 23.88 9.32
N ALA A 382 5.77 23.52 8.26
CA ALA A 382 6.79 24.39 7.70
C ALA A 382 6.16 25.67 7.09
N PRO A 383 6.95 26.73 6.83
CA PRO A 383 6.47 27.89 6.09
C PRO A 383 5.86 27.46 4.76
N VAL A 384 4.65 27.94 4.42
CA VAL A 384 4.10 27.67 3.09
C VAL A 384 4.99 28.34 2.05
N GLN A 385 5.37 27.61 1.01
CA GLN A 385 6.48 28.05 0.15
C GLN A 385 6.10 29.21 -0.76
N GLY A 386 4.84 29.29 -1.21
CA GLY A 386 4.40 30.29 -2.18
C GLY A 386 5.20 30.23 -3.49
N VAL A 387 5.09 31.26 -4.32
CA VAL A 387 5.91 31.40 -5.54
C VAL A 387 6.66 32.72 -5.50
N ALA A 388 7.97 32.67 -5.79
CA ALA A 388 8.79 33.87 -5.91
C ALA A 388 8.20 34.79 -6.99
N SER A 389 7.78 35.97 -6.57
CA SER A 389 7.02 36.90 -7.40
C SER A 389 7.77 38.20 -7.63
N ILE A 390 7.60 38.83 -8.79
CA ILE A 390 8.09 40.18 -9.03
C ILE A 390 7.15 41.14 -8.31
N LEU A 391 7.59 41.69 -7.18
CA LEU A 391 6.80 42.57 -6.32
C LEU A 391 7.16 44.03 -6.60
N SER A 392 6.17 44.92 -6.58
CA SER A 392 6.35 46.33 -6.94
C SER A 392 7.27 47.10 -6.01
N ILE A 393 7.36 46.66 -4.75
CA ILE A 393 8.23 47.20 -3.70
C ILE A 393 8.97 46.01 -3.07
N ASP A 394 10.27 46.16 -2.79
CA ASP A 394 11.00 45.14 -2.04
C ASP A 394 10.27 44.79 -0.72
N PRO A 395 10.11 43.51 -0.36
CA PRO A 395 9.33 43.13 0.81
C PRO A 395 9.82 43.76 2.12
N TYR A 396 11.14 43.85 2.34
CA TYR A 396 11.67 44.46 3.56
C TYR A 396 11.39 45.95 3.59
N VAL A 397 11.57 46.64 2.46
CA VAL A 397 11.24 48.07 2.30
C VAL A 397 9.76 48.32 2.61
N LEU A 398 8.86 47.48 2.06
CA LEU A 398 7.43 47.58 2.34
C LEU A 398 7.14 47.36 3.83
N GLY A 399 7.76 46.35 4.45
CA GLY A 399 7.57 46.06 5.87
C GLY A 399 8.00 47.22 6.77
N ALA A 400 9.14 47.83 6.47
CA ALA A 400 9.63 49.01 7.18
C ALA A 400 8.69 50.22 7.03
N TRP A 401 8.13 50.43 5.84
CA TRP A 401 7.14 51.49 5.62
C TRP A 401 5.81 51.19 6.32
N LEU A 402 5.35 49.94 6.31
CA LEU A 402 4.10 49.57 6.99
C LEU A 402 4.18 49.83 8.50
N GLY A 403 5.32 49.52 9.13
CA GLY A 403 5.60 49.91 10.50
C GLY A 403 5.68 51.43 10.64
N ASN A 404 6.84 52.00 10.31
CA ASN A 404 7.17 53.38 10.67
C ASN A 404 7.14 54.39 9.50
N GLY A 405 6.38 54.08 8.45
CA GLY A 405 6.15 54.96 7.31
C GLY A 405 5.04 55.98 7.55
N ARG A 406 5.13 57.13 6.87
CA ARG A 406 4.09 58.17 6.87
C ARG A 406 2.90 57.73 6.02
N ASN A 407 1.69 57.90 6.54
CA ASN A 407 0.48 57.43 5.86
C ASN A 407 0.21 58.09 4.50
N ALA A 408 0.72 59.30 4.24
CA ALA A 408 0.39 60.10 3.04
C ALA A 408 1.53 60.17 1.99
N ASP A 409 2.70 59.60 2.29
CA ASP A 409 3.88 59.69 1.43
C ASP A 409 4.83 58.48 1.59
N GLY A 410 5.95 58.49 0.86
CA GLY A 410 6.95 57.42 0.88
C GLY A 410 8.01 57.52 1.98
N GLY A 411 7.89 58.47 2.90
CA GLY A 411 8.84 58.65 4.00
C GLY A 411 8.70 57.55 5.04
N VAL A 412 9.83 56.99 5.45
CA VAL A 412 9.98 56.03 6.55
C VAL A 412 10.85 56.66 7.62
N CYS A 413 10.34 56.73 8.85
CA CYS A 413 11.10 57.20 10.00
C CYS A 413 12.07 56.10 10.44
N LEU A 414 13.37 56.34 10.29
CA LEU A 414 14.44 55.40 10.63
C LEU A 414 15.33 56.09 11.66
N TYR A 415 15.06 55.83 12.94
CA TYR A 415 15.70 56.54 14.05
C TYR A 415 17.16 56.11 14.28
N GLU A 416 17.54 54.96 13.72
CA GLU A 416 18.86 54.37 13.88
C GLU A 416 19.56 54.18 12.54
N GLU A 417 20.87 54.46 12.48
CA GLU A 417 21.64 54.27 11.25
C GLU A 417 21.60 52.81 10.75
N ALA A 418 21.68 51.83 11.66
CA ALA A 418 21.59 50.41 11.28
C ALA A 418 20.24 50.03 10.63
N GLN A 419 19.13 50.64 11.07
CA GLN A 419 17.83 50.48 10.41
C GLN A 419 17.87 51.04 8.99
N ALA A 420 18.52 52.19 8.85
CA ALA A 420 18.62 52.87 7.59
C ALA A 420 19.55 52.17 6.60
N ASP A 421 20.63 51.56 7.06
CA ASP A 421 21.53 50.73 6.26
C ASP A 421 20.82 49.49 5.71
N GLU A 422 20.08 48.77 6.55
CA GLU A 422 19.29 47.61 6.09
C GLU A 422 18.19 48.01 5.10
N PHE A 423 17.54 49.15 5.32
CA PHE A 423 16.55 49.71 4.39
C PHE A 423 17.18 50.07 3.04
N LEU A 424 18.35 50.73 3.04
CA LEU A 424 19.08 51.09 1.83
C LEU A 424 19.59 49.87 1.07
N LYS A 425 20.10 48.87 1.80
CA LYS A 425 20.55 47.59 1.24
C LYS A 425 19.41 46.85 0.56
N ALA A 426 18.24 46.80 1.21
CA ALA A 426 17.04 46.19 0.64
C ALA A 426 16.51 46.97 -0.58
N ALA A 427 16.67 48.29 -0.60
CA ALA A 427 16.30 49.14 -1.74
C ALA A 427 17.15 48.90 -3.00
N GLY A 428 18.23 48.12 -2.93
CA GLY A 428 19.00 47.68 -4.10
C GLY A 428 19.72 48.81 -4.85
N GLY A 429 20.04 49.93 -4.18
CA GLY A 429 20.74 51.06 -4.78
C GLY A 429 19.84 52.12 -5.43
N GLY A 430 18.54 52.12 -5.17
CA GLY A 430 17.66 53.23 -5.56
C GLY A 430 18.07 54.55 -4.90
N ASP A 431 17.88 55.67 -5.60
CA ASP A 431 18.12 57.00 -5.05
C ASP A 431 17.27 57.21 -3.80
N VAL A 432 17.92 57.58 -2.70
CA VAL A 432 17.25 57.83 -1.41
C VAL A 432 17.34 59.29 -1.05
N ARG A 433 16.19 59.85 -0.69
CA ARG A 433 16.05 61.20 -0.15
C ARG A 433 15.97 61.15 1.37
N THR A 434 16.91 61.80 2.04
CA THR A 434 16.81 62.14 3.47
C THR A 434 16.06 63.46 3.62
N TRP A 435 15.11 63.51 4.55
CA TRP A 435 14.29 64.69 4.81
C TRP A 435 14.99 65.63 5.81
N SER A 436 14.43 66.83 5.98
CA SER A 436 15.01 67.87 6.84
C SER A 436 15.08 67.48 8.33
N ASP A 437 14.32 66.47 8.77
CA ASP A 437 14.35 65.95 10.14
C ASP A 437 15.50 64.95 10.38
N GLY A 438 16.32 64.64 9.36
CA GLY A 438 17.50 63.77 9.42
C GLY A 438 17.23 62.28 9.60
N SER A 439 16.03 61.90 10.05
CA SER A 439 15.63 60.53 10.39
C SER A 439 14.62 59.94 9.43
N THR A 440 13.87 60.77 8.68
CA THR A 440 12.97 60.27 7.64
C THR A 440 13.74 60.07 6.33
N ARG A 441 13.65 58.87 5.76
CA ARG A 441 14.21 58.53 4.45
C ARG A 441 13.11 58.03 3.51
N SER A 442 13.23 58.31 2.21
CA SER A 442 12.30 57.81 1.18
C SER A 442 13.09 57.36 -0.03
N ILE A 443 12.76 56.20 -0.58
CA ILE A 443 13.23 55.81 -1.91
C ILE A 443 12.48 56.65 -2.95
N ILE A 444 13.18 57.16 -3.96
CA ILE A 444 12.55 57.92 -5.05
C ILE A 444 11.59 56.98 -5.80
N GLY A 445 10.35 57.46 -6.04
CA GLY A 445 9.30 56.67 -6.68
C GLY A 445 8.45 55.82 -5.73
N LEU A 446 8.85 55.64 -4.47
CA LEU A 446 8.12 54.81 -3.50
C LEU A 446 6.68 55.28 -3.27
N LYS A 447 6.44 56.60 -3.20
CA LYS A 447 5.08 57.14 -3.09
C LYS A 447 4.15 56.70 -4.23
N VAL A 448 4.68 56.63 -5.46
CA VAL A 448 3.91 56.21 -6.63
C VAL A 448 3.60 54.71 -6.54
N GLN A 449 4.57 53.89 -6.16
CA GLN A 449 4.38 52.45 -5.94
C GLN A 449 3.36 52.17 -4.84
N LEU A 450 3.44 52.87 -3.71
CA LEU A 450 2.47 52.79 -2.60
C LEU A 450 1.06 53.21 -3.04
N GLY A 451 0.96 54.26 -3.84
CA GLY A 451 -0.31 54.71 -4.43
C GLY A 451 -0.91 53.65 -5.37
N GLY A 452 -0.09 53.04 -6.22
CA GLY A 452 -0.51 51.96 -7.12
C GLY A 452 -1.01 50.71 -6.40
N LEU A 453 -0.50 50.45 -5.18
CA LEU A 453 -0.96 49.36 -4.31
C LEU A 453 -2.11 49.77 -3.36
N GLY A 454 -2.59 51.02 -3.42
CA GLY A 454 -3.67 51.49 -2.56
C GLY A 454 -3.32 51.57 -1.06
N LEU A 455 -2.04 51.76 -0.74
CA LEU A 455 -1.52 51.73 0.64
C LEU A 455 -1.57 53.09 1.35
N LEU A 456 -1.55 54.18 0.59
CA LEU A 456 -1.62 55.54 1.16
C LEU A 456 -2.95 55.72 1.90
N HIS A 457 -2.88 56.18 3.16
CA HIS A 457 -3.99 56.29 4.11
C HIS A 457 -4.71 54.98 4.45
N ASN A 458 -4.19 53.83 4.00
CA ASN A 458 -4.79 52.52 4.15
C ASN A 458 -3.70 51.45 4.32
N LYS A 459 -2.94 51.51 5.41
CA LYS A 459 -1.87 50.55 5.67
C LYS A 459 -2.43 49.13 5.87
N HIS A 460 -2.11 48.25 4.94
CA HIS A 460 -2.43 46.82 4.94
C HIS A 460 -1.32 46.06 4.19
N ILE A 461 -1.27 44.74 4.30
CA ILE A 461 -0.33 43.94 3.49
C ILE A 461 -1.06 43.50 2.23
N PRO A 462 -0.59 43.86 1.01
CA PRO A 462 -1.29 43.45 -0.20
C PRO A 462 -1.28 41.92 -0.38
N PRO A 463 -2.35 41.31 -0.93
CA PRO A 463 -2.46 39.86 -1.09
C PRO A 463 -1.28 39.20 -1.83
N ALA A 464 -0.72 39.89 -2.83
CA ALA A 464 0.45 39.41 -3.57
C ALA A 464 1.67 39.17 -2.66
N TYR A 465 1.82 39.96 -1.59
CA TYR A 465 2.89 39.77 -0.61
C TYR A 465 2.59 38.62 0.37
N LEU A 466 1.32 38.46 0.76
CA LEU A 466 0.91 37.33 1.62
C LEU A 466 1.05 35.96 0.93
N ARG A 467 1.06 35.94 -0.41
CA ARG A 467 1.22 34.73 -1.25
C ARG A 467 2.58 34.61 -1.94
N ALA A 468 3.46 35.58 -1.74
CA ALA A 468 4.84 35.56 -2.21
C ALA A 468 5.64 34.39 -1.60
N SER A 469 6.87 34.19 -2.07
CA SER A 469 7.71 33.11 -1.53
C SER A 469 7.94 33.26 -0.03
N ALA A 470 8.22 32.15 0.65
CA ALA A 470 8.58 32.16 2.07
C ALA A 470 9.67 33.20 2.38
N ASP A 471 10.73 33.28 1.57
CA ASP A 471 11.82 34.26 1.74
C ASP A 471 11.34 35.71 1.62
N GLN A 472 10.49 36.01 0.64
CA GLN A 472 9.91 37.35 0.46
C GLN A 472 9.03 37.73 1.66
N ARG A 473 8.28 36.78 2.20
CA ARG A 473 7.43 36.97 3.39
C ARG A 473 8.24 37.13 4.67
N ILE A 474 9.35 36.40 4.80
CA ILE A 474 10.31 36.59 5.90
C ILE A 474 10.91 38.00 5.82
N ALA A 475 11.33 38.45 4.64
CA ALA A 475 11.87 39.80 4.45
C ALA A 475 10.83 40.89 4.81
N LEU A 476 9.57 40.70 4.43
CA LEU A 476 8.47 41.58 4.83
C LEU A 476 8.29 41.63 6.35
N LEU A 477 8.24 40.46 7.00
CA LEU A 477 8.11 40.38 8.45
C LEU A 477 9.31 41.04 9.15
N GLN A 478 10.52 40.86 8.63
CA GLN A 478 11.73 41.52 9.14
C GLN A 478 11.61 43.04 9.10
N GLY A 479 11.11 43.63 8.01
CA GLY A 479 10.91 45.08 7.92
C GLY A 479 9.92 45.61 8.97
N LEU A 480 8.79 44.90 9.17
CA LEU A 480 7.80 45.21 10.21
C LEU A 480 8.41 45.10 11.61
N MET A 481 9.19 44.06 11.86
CA MET A 481 9.76 43.78 13.17
C MET A 481 10.96 44.69 13.50
N ASP A 482 11.78 45.05 12.52
CA ASP A 482 12.92 45.95 12.73
C ASP A 482 12.48 47.39 12.99
N THR A 483 11.31 47.80 12.49
CA THR A 483 10.69 49.08 12.82
C THR A 483 9.92 49.01 14.14
N ASP A 484 8.76 48.33 14.15
CA ASP A 484 7.81 48.34 15.27
C ASP A 484 7.73 47.03 16.07
N GLY A 485 8.61 46.07 15.77
CA GLY A 485 8.71 44.84 16.52
C GLY A 485 9.60 44.92 17.76
N TYR A 486 9.31 44.08 18.74
CA TYR A 486 10.09 43.88 19.95
C TYR A 486 10.26 42.39 20.21
N CYS A 487 11.39 42.00 20.83
CA CYS A 487 11.60 40.65 21.33
C CYS A 487 12.04 40.72 22.80
N ALA A 488 11.23 40.10 23.67
CA ALA A 488 11.47 40.08 25.10
C ALA A 488 12.72 39.24 25.44
N PRO A 489 13.72 39.76 26.18
CA PRO A 489 14.97 39.05 26.45
C PRO A 489 14.80 37.70 27.17
N GLU A 490 13.85 37.62 28.11
CA GLU A 490 13.66 36.42 28.94
C GLU A 490 12.76 35.39 28.25
N SER A 491 11.55 35.79 27.88
CA SER A 491 10.55 34.89 27.28
C SER A 491 10.78 34.61 25.80
N ARG A 492 11.64 35.41 25.13
CA ARG A 492 11.90 35.38 23.67
C ARG A 492 10.65 35.64 22.83
N LEU A 493 9.60 36.17 23.47
CA LEU A 493 8.35 36.49 22.81
C LEU A 493 8.57 37.67 21.89
N CYS A 494 8.36 37.44 20.60
CA CYS A 494 8.32 38.47 19.59
C CYS A 494 6.93 39.10 19.58
N GLU A 495 6.87 40.42 19.52
CA GLU A 495 5.64 41.20 19.50
C GLU A 495 5.72 42.27 18.42
N PHE A 496 4.68 42.36 17.60
CA PHE A 496 4.39 43.49 16.75
C PHE A 496 3.10 44.16 17.25
N CYS A 497 3.12 45.48 17.44
CA CYS A 497 1.97 46.24 17.92
C CYS A 497 1.55 47.28 16.89
N SER A 498 0.24 47.33 16.57
CA SER A 498 -0.33 48.33 15.68
C SER A 498 -1.60 48.95 16.29
N VAL A 499 -1.90 50.19 15.94
CA VAL A 499 -3.19 50.84 16.21
C VAL A 499 -4.21 50.58 15.10
N THR A 500 -3.78 49.98 13.99
CA THR A 500 -4.63 49.60 12.86
C THR A 500 -4.92 48.11 12.91
N GLU A 501 -6.20 47.76 13.04
CA GLU A 501 -6.62 46.35 13.14
C GLU A 501 -6.28 45.56 11.88
N ALA A 502 -6.51 46.15 10.69
CA ALA A 502 -6.24 45.52 9.41
C ALA A 502 -4.76 45.09 9.29
N LEU A 503 -3.82 46.02 9.54
CA LEU A 503 -2.39 45.71 9.51
C LEU A 503 -1.99 44.64 10.53
N ALA A 504 -2.56 44.66 11.73
CA ALA A 504 -2.29 43.63 12.74
C ALA A 504 -2.83 42.25 12.32
N ARG A 505 -4.02 42.19 11.71
CA ARG A 505 -4.60 40.94 11.16
C ARG A 505 -3.75 40.38 10.03
N ASP A 506 -3.30 41.25 9.11
CA ASP A 506 -2.45 40.84 8.00
C ASP A 506 -1.08 40.37 8.48
N THR A 507 -0.50 41.04 9.50
CA THR A 507 0.78 40.63 10.10
C THR A 507 0.64 39.29 10.84
N TRP A 508 -0.51 39.06 11.48
CA TRP A 508 -0.82 37.76 12.09
C TRP A 508 -0.97 36.66 11.05
N GLU A 509 -1.65 36.91 9.92
CA GLU A 509 -1.73 35.96 8.81
C GLU A 509 -0.35 35.67 8.21
N LEU A 510 0.46 36.71 7.98
CA LEU A 510 1.84 36.60 7.52
C LEU A 510 2.65 35.67 8.44
N ALA A 511 2.59 35.90 9.75
CA ALA A 511 3.29 35.06 10.73
C ALA A 511 2.78 33.61 10.71
N CYS A 512 1.47 33.38 10.70
CA CYS A 512 0.89 32.03 10.63
C CYS A 512 1.33 31.29 9.36
N SER A 513 1.36 31.99 8.22
CA SER A 513 1.75 31.43 6.93
C SER A 513 3.25 31.06 6.86
N LEU A 514 4.08 31.61 7.75
CA LEU A 514 5.47 31.24 7.93
C LEU A 514 5.65 30.09 8.93
N GLY A 515 4.59 29.36 9.25
CA GLY A 515 4.60 28.25 10.21
C GLY A 515 4.66 28.70 11.67
N LEU A 516 4.57 29.99 11.97
CA LEU A 516 4.66 30.49 13.35
C LEU A 516 3.31 30.34 14.07
N LYS A 517 3.37 29.96 15.36
CA LYS A 517 2.21 30.00 16.25
C LYS A 517 1.96 31.44 16.74
N ALA A 518 1.27 32.23 15.93
CA ALA A 518 0.96 33.62 16.25
C ALA A 518 -0.42 33.78 16.91
N THR A 519 -0.51 34.75 17.82
CA THR A 519 -1.77 35.15 18.48
C THR A 519 -2.03 36.63 18.24
N LEU A 520 -3.29 37.00 18.05
CA LEU A 520 -3.74 38.39 17.92
C LEU A 520 -4.56 38.75 19.15
N SER A 521 -4.16 39.80 19.87
CA SER A 521 -4.87 40.28 21.06
C SER A 521 -5.15 41.78 20.95
N THR A 522 -6.26 42.21 21.55
CA THR A 522 -6.65 43.62 21.60
C THR A 522 -6.45 44.16 23.02
N GLY A 523 -5.87 45.36 23.12
CA GLY A 523 -5.70 46.10 24.37
C GLY A 523 -5.98 47.59 24.17
N ARG A 524 -5.70 48.39 25.20
CA ARG A 524 -5.80 49.86 25.12
C ARG A 524 -4.40 50.48 25.06
N ALA A 525 -4.20 51.41 24.14
CA ALA A 525 -3.00 52.23 24.09
C ALA A 525 -3.14 53.36 25.12
N THR A 526 -2.09 53.65 25.88
CA THR A 526 -2.07 54.77 26.81
C THR A 526 -0.84 55.62 26.55
N LEU A 527 -1.02 56.92 26.35
CA LEU A 527 0.06 57.91 26.24
C LEU A 527 -0.06 58.88 27.41
N ASN A 528 0.97 58.98 28.25
CA ASN A 528 0.98 59.85 29.44
C ASN A 528 -0.26 59.66 30.35
N GLY A 529 -0.69 58.41 30.53
CA GLY A 529 -1.86 58.05 31.34
C GLY A 529 -3.22 58.28 30.67
N ARG A 530 -3.27 58.81 29.44
CA ARG A 530 -4.51 58.99 28.67
C ARG A 530 -4.72 57.84 27.70
N ASP A 531 -5.93 57.32 27.64
CA ASP A 531 -6.34 56.30 26.68
C ASP A 531 -6.36 56.88 25.26
N CYS A 532 -5.63 56.23 24.35
CA CYS A 532 -5.46 56.62 22.95
C CYS A 532 -6.20 55.69 21.99
N GLY A 533 -7.07 54.81 22.51
CA GLY A 533 -7.85 53.88 21.70
C GLY A 533 -7.29 52.45 21.70
N PRO A 534 -7.82 51.59 20.81
CA PRO A 534 -7.40 50.20 20.74
C PRO A 534 -5.97 50.07 20.22
N LYS A 535 -5.25 49.08 20.74
CA LYS A 535 -4.01 48.55 20.15
C LYS A 535 -4.15 47.05 19.93
N TYR A 536 -3.53 46.57 18.86
CA TYR A 536 -3.58 45.20 18.43
C TYR A 536 -2.16 44.64 18.48
N ARG A 537 -1.99 43.54 19.21
CA ARG A 537 -0.69 42.92 19.46
C ARG A 537 -0.65 41.55 18.82
N VAL A 538 0.26 41.38 17.88
CA VAL A 538 0.61 40.09 17.26
C VAL A 538 1.79 39.53 18.02
N MET A 539 1.62 38.38 18.68
CA MET A 539 2.64 37.77 19.52
C MET A 539 2.95 36.36 19.06
N PHE A 540 4.23 36.04 18.91
CA PHE A 540 4.72 34.72 18.48
C PHE A 540 6.14 34.46 18.99
N THR A 541 6.62 33.23 18.81
CA THR A 541 8.03 32.87 19.00
C THR A 541 8.52 32.29 17.69
N ALA A 542 9.70 32.70 17.23
CA ALA A 542 10.26 32.29 15.94
C ALA A 542 11.65 31.66 16.16
N PRO A 543 11.72 30.34 16.47
CA PRO A 543 12.98 29.67 16.73
C PRO A 543 13.70 29.22 15.44
N ASP A 544 13.01 29.13 14.31
CA ASP A 544 13.53 28.45 13.11
C ASP A 544 14.24 29.40 12.13
N PHE A 545 13.87 30.68 12.12
CA PHE A 545 14.47 31.70 11.26
C PHE A 545 14.47 33.09 11.93
N PRO A 546 15.41 33.99 11.60
CA PRO A 546 15.47 35.34 12.18
C PRO A 546 14.32 36.22 11.65
N VAL A 547 13.62 36.90 12.58
CA VAL A 547 12.59 37.91 12.25
C VAL A 547 13.10 39.33 12.43
N PHE A 548 14.39 39.52 12.70
CA PHE A 548 15.06 40.81 12.74
C PHE A 548 16.33 40.73 11.90
N ARG A 549 16.64 41.79 11.14
CA ARG A 549 17.98 42.01 10.58
C ARG A 549 18.86 42.83 11.52
N LEU A 550 18.25 43.64 12.40
CA LEU A 550 18.98 44.43 13.38
C LEU A 550 19.59 43.56 14.48
N ALA A 551 20.92 43.57 14.58
CA ALA A 551 21.66 42.78 15.57
C ALA A 551 21.16 43.00 17.02
N ARG A 552 20.82 44.25 17.39
CA ARG A 552 20.33 44.58 18.74
C ARG A 552 18.98 43.96 19.09
N LYS A 553 18.13 43.67 18.09
CA LYS A 553 16.83 43.02 18.30
C LYS A 553 16.97 41.50 18.15
N ALA A 554 17.79 41.07 17.20
CA ALA A 554 18.10 39.66 16.94
C ALA A 554 18.74 38.95 18.15
N VAL A 555 19.53 39.66 18.96
CA VAL A 555 20.20 39.10 20.16
C VAL A 555 19.22 38.44 21.14
N ASN A 556 17.96 38.90 21.19
CA ASN A 556 16.94 38.36 22.08
C ASN A 556 16.19 37.15 21.49
N GLN A 557 16.20 36.94 20.17
CA GLN A 557 15.36 35.94 19.49
C GLN A 557 15.86 34.48 19.67
N LYS A 558 17.17 34.25 19.84
CA LYS A 558 17.79 32.91 19.99
C LYS A 558 17.25 31.83 19.03
N VAL A 559 17.53 32.03 17.74
CA VAL A 559 17.25 31.07 16.65
C VAL A 559 18.06 29.77 16.83
N GLY A 560 17.53 28.62 16.40
CA GLY A 560 18.19 27.32 16.46
C GLY A 560 18.11 26.61 17.82
N THR A 561 17.29 27.10 18.75
CA THR A 561 17.08 26.45 20.05
C THR A 561 15.79 25.63 20.07
N ALA A 562 15.88 24.36 20.47
CA ALA A 562 14.72 23.48 20.60
C ALA A 562 13.68 24.11 21.55
N ASN A 563 12.49 24.43 21.02
CA ASN A 563 11.46 25.13 21.78
C ASN A 563 10.18 24.30 21.90
N ARG A 564 9.47 24.46 23.02
CA ARG A 564 8.13 23.89 23.26
C ARG A 564 7.06 24.49 22.35
N THR A 565 7.38 25.52 21.56
CA THR A 565 6.48 26.27 20.69
C THR A 565 6.24 25.64 19.32
N GLY A 566 7.01 24.61 18.93
CA GLY A 566 6.82 23.86 17.66
C GLY A 566 5.53 23.02 17.60
N ARG A 567 4.58 23.27 18.51
CA ARG A 567 3.33 22.51 18.61
C ARG A 567 2.19 23.35 19.16
N ARG A 568 0.97 22.95 18.83
CA ARG A 568 -0.29 23.50 19.34
C ARG A 568 -1.01 22.42 20.13
N TYR A 569 -1.44 22.77 21.34
CA TYR A 569 -2.23 21.87 22.16
C TYR A 569 -3.69 21.96 21.76
N ILE A 570 -4.37 20.82 21.77
CA ILE A 570 -5.82 20.76 21.74
C ILE A 570 -6.31 21.04 23.16
N VAL A 571 -7.07 22.11 23.32
CA VAL A 571 -7.52 22.62 24.63
C VAL A 571 -9.01 22.39 24.88
N GLY A 572 -9.79 22.19 23.82
CA GLY A 572 -11.21 21.83 23.83
C GLY A 572 -11.52 20.82 22.72
N CYS A 573 -12.44 19.90 22.99
CA CYS A 573 -13.01 19.00 22.01
C CYS A 573 -14.40 18.61 22.52
N THR A 574 -15.42 19.36 22.10
CA THR A 574 -16.78 19.24 22.64
C THR A 574 -17.77 18.84 21.55
N PRO A 575 -18.71 17.91 21.81
CA PRO A 575 -19.76 17.57 20.86
C PRO A 575 -20.56 18.82 20.45
N VAL A 576 -20.91 18.91 19.18
CA VAL A 576 -21.78 19.94 18.61
C VAL A 576 -22.92 19.30 17.81
N ALA A 577 -23.91 20.11 17.43
CA ALA A 577 -24.94 19.65 16.50
C ALA A 577 -24.30 19.18 15.19
N SER A 578 -24.88 18.15 14.58
CA SER A 578 -24.43 17.66 13.28
C SER A 578 -24.48 18.79 12.25
N VAL A 579 -23.38 18.97 11.52
CA VAL A 579 -23.28 19.91 10.39
C VAL A 579 -22.96 19.14 9.12
N PRO A 580 -23.25 19.71 7.93
CA PRO A 580 -22.74 19.15 6.69
C PRO A 580 -21.21 19.11 6.72
N VAL A 581 -20.65 17.94 6.44
CA VAL A 581 -19.21 17.70 6.43
C VAL A 581 -18.79 17.07 5.11
N ARG A 582 -17.52 17.25 4.74
CA ARG A 582 -16.94 16.65 3.53
C ARG A 582 -15.48 16.28 3.78
N CYS A 583 -15.00 15.27 3.07
CA CYS A 583 -13.60 14.87 3.07
C CYS A 583 -12.96 15.18 1.70
N ILE A 584 -11.67 15.50 1.71
CA ILE A 584 -10.84 15.62 0.51
C ILE A 584 -9.60 14.75 0.65
N ALA A 585 -9.06 14.29 -0.48
CA ALA A 585 -7.75 13.66 -0.51
C ALA A 585 -6.72 14.49 -1.26
N VAL A 586 -5.48 14.41 -0.80
CA VAL A 586 -4.32 15.14 -1.33
C VAL A 586 -3.19 14.18 -1.64
N ASP A 587 -2.35 14.52 -2.61
CA ASP A 587 -1.20 13.71 -3.04
C ASP A 587 0.09 14.00 -2.26
N SER A 588 0.02 14.70 -1.13
CA SER A 588 1.19 14.87 -0.26
C SER A 588 1.67 13.50 0.23
N PRO A 589 2.99 13.29 0.42
CA PRO A 589 3.55 11.99 0.82
C PRO A 589 3.01 11.45 2.16
N ASP A 590 2.61 12.35 3.05
CA ASP A 590 2.03 12.04 4.36
C ASP A 590 0.50 12.07 4.39
N HIS A 591 -0.14 12.37 3.26
CA HIS A 591 -1.57 12.55 3.09
C HIS A 591 -2.21 13.60 4.02
N MET A 592 -1.40 14.55 4.50
CA MET A 592 -1.84 15.66 5.34
C MET A 592 -1.92 16.97 4.56
N PHE A 593 -2.87 17.82 4.95
CA PHE A 593 -3.00 19.17 4.39
C PHE A 593 -3.31 20.19 5.49
N LEU A 594 -3.14 21.46 5.16
CA LEU A 594 -3.36 22.58 6.07
C LEU A 594 -4.77 23.11 5.95
N VAL A 595 -5.37 23.46 7.10
CA VAL A 595 -6.68 24.11 7.20
C VAL A 595 -6.63 25.29 8.15
N THR A 596 -7.63 26.17 8.07
CA THR A 596 -7.77 27.44 8.80
C THR A 596 -6.68 28.47 8.49
N ARG A 597 -6.94 29.73 8.87
CA ARG A 597 -5.93 30.81 8.83
C ARG A 597 -4.69 30.53 9.65
N ASN A 598 -4.83 29.70 10.67
CA ASN A 598 -3.71 29.31 11.49
C ASN A 598 -2.88 28.18 10.87
N HIS A 599 -3.22 27.62 9.70
CA HIS A 599 -2.46 26.54 9.04
C HIS A 599 -2.31 25.30 9.93
N ILE A 600 -3.44 24.78 10.43
CA ILE A 600 -3.49 23.55 11.22
C ILE A 600 -3.36 22.35 10.30
N ALA A 601 -2.40 21.47 10.59
CA ALA A 601 -2.25 20.21 9.90
C ALA A 601 -3.36 19.23 10.26
N THR A 602 -4.00 18.65 9.24
CA THR A 602 -5.08 17.67 9.38
C THR A 602 -4.79 16.45 8.50
N HIS A 603 -5.29 15.28 8.90
CA HIS A 603 -5.00 14.03 8.21
C HIS A 603 -6.13 13.65 7.26
N ASN A 604 -5.77 13.21 6.06
CA ASN A 604 -6.66 12.45 5.20
C ASN A 604 -6.01 11.09 4.90
N SER A 605 -6.79 10.04 4.63
CA SER A 605 -6.21 8.71 4.42
C SER A 605 -6.95 7.87 3.38
N GLU A 606 -6.20 7.44 2.36
CA GLU A 606 -6.52 6.43 1.33
C GLU A 606 -5.98 5.04 1.74
N PHE A 607 -6.27 4.60 2.96
CA PHE A 607 -5.64 3.44 3.62
C PHE A 607 -5.63 2.14 2.79
N ALA A 608 -6.78 1.77 2.19
CA ALA A 608 -6.90 0.49 1.48
C ALA A 608 -6.05 0.46 0.20
N THR A 609 -6.04 1.57 -0.56
CA THR A 609 -5.21 1.69 -1.75
C THR A 609 -3.72 1.71 -1.41
N ILE A 610 -3.31 2.45 -0.36
CA ILE A 610 -1.90 2.48 0.08
C ILE A 610 -1.43 1.12 0.59
N LEU A 611 -2.27 0.39 1.32
CA LEU A 611 -1.94 -0.97 1.74
C LEU A 611 -1.75 -1.89 0.53
N GLY A 612 -2.66 -1.84 -0.46
CA GLY A 612 -2.50 -2.60 -1.70
C GLY A 612 -1.19 -2.26 -2.43
N CYS A 613 -0.81 -0.98 -2.47
CA CYS A 613 0.46 -0.53 -3.02
C CYS A 613 1.68 -1.06 -2.28
N ASN A 614 1.67 -1.02 -0.94
CA ASN A 614 2.75 -1.57 -0.12
C ASN A 614 2.88 -3.08 -0.31
N LEU A 615 1.75 -3.81 -0.35
CA LEU A 615 1.77 -5.24 -0.65
C LEU A 615 2.42 -5.49 -2.01
N ALA A 616 2.01 -4.79 -3.08
CA ALA A 616 2.65 -4.91 -4.39
C ALA A 616 4.16 -4.61 -4.37
N ASN A 617 4.57 -3.52 -3.72
CA ASN A 617 5.95 -3.04 -3.71
C ASN A 617 6.89 -3.96 -2.93
N PHE A 618 6.47 -4.42 -1.74
CA PHE A 618 7.31 -5.22 -0.86
C PHE A 618 7.24 -6.73 -1.14
N SER A 619 6.09 -7.25 -1.57
CA SER A 619 5.97 -8.68 -1.90
C SER A 619 6.37 -9.01 -3.34
N GLY A 620 6.39 -8.02 -4.24
CA GLY A 620 6.49 -8.30 -5.67
C GLY A 620 5.34 -9.19 -6.18
N ALA A 621 4.21 -9.23 -5.47
CA ALA A 621 3.04 -9.99 -5.83
C ALA A 621 1.97 -9.05 -6.39
N LYS A 622 1.46 -9.39 -7.57
CA LYS A 622 0.36 -8.66 -8.19
C LYS A 622 -0.91 -8.82 -7.38
N GLY A 623 -1.71 -7.78 -7.23
CA GLY A 623 -2.97 -7.83 -6.51
C GLY A 623 -4.10 -7.05 -7.16
N ALA A 624 -5.28 -7.15 -6.55
CA ALA A 624 -6.44 -6.38 -6.97
C ALA A 624 -6.97 -5.52 -5.83
N ILE A 625 -7.49 -4.35 -6.20
CA ILE A 625 -8.25 -3.46 -5.32
C ILE A 625 -9.66 -3.40 -5.90
N LEU A 626 -10.62 -4.04 -5.23
CA LEU A 626 -12.04 -3.84 -5.54
C LEU A 626 -12.49 -2.54 -4.87
N GLN A 627 -12.98 -1.57 -5.63
CA GLN A 627 -13.65 -0.40 -5.06
C GLN A 627 -15.16 -0.51 -5.24
N PHE A 628 -15.92 0.13 -4.35
CA PHE A 628 -17.38 0.11 -4.37
C PHE A 628 -18.00 1.50 -4.60
N GLU A 629 -17.30 2.58 -4.26
CA GLU A 629 -17.79 3.96 -4.38
C GLU A 629 -16.97 4.81 -5.37
N ASP A 630 -15.77 4.38 -5.78
CA ASP A 630 -14.88 5.13 -6.68
C ASP A 630 -14.68 4.45 -8.07
N ARG A 631 -14.10 5.16 -9.04
CA ARG A 631 -13.77 4.59 -10.36
C ARG A 631 -12.42 3.89 -10.37
N ALA A 632 -12.31 2.81 -11.15
CA ALA A 632 -11.05 2.07 -11.32
C ALA A 632 -9.91 2.94 -11.87
N THR A 633 -10.24 3.96 -12.67
CA THR A 633 -9.27 4.94 -13.19
C THR A 633 -8.63 5.77 -12.10
N ARG A 634 -9.37 6.11 -11.04
CA ARG A 634 -8.89 6.95 -9.95
C ARG A 634 -7.97 6.22 -8.99
N VAL A 635 -8.32 4.97 -8.65
CA VAL A 635 -7.40 4.06 -7.94
C VAL A 635 -6.09 3.91 -8.71
N ARG A 636 -6.16 3.74 -10.04
CA ARG A 636 -4.96 3.64 -10.88
C ARG A 636 -4.08 4.89 -10.81
N ASP A 637 -4.63 6.10 -10.83
CA ASP A 637 -3.85 7.33 -10.67
C ASP A 637 -3.19 7.44 -9.29
N THR A 638 -3.87 7.03 -8.21
CA THR A 638 -3.24 6.93 -6.87
C THR A 638 -2.08 5.94 -6.87
N VAL A 639 -2.26 4.76 -7.48
CA VAL A 639 -1.19 3.74 -7.57
C VAL A 639 0.02 4.28 -8.36
N VAL A 640 -0.20 5.01 -9.45
CA VAL A 640 0.86 5.66 -10.23
C VAL A 640 1.63 6.67 -9.38
N ARG A 641 0.93 7.48 -8.59
CA ARG A 641 1.59 8.44 -7.68
C ARG A 641 2.34 7.76 -6.55
N TYR A 642 1.79 6.69 -5.98
CA TYR A 642 2.51 5.87 -5.02
C TYR A 642 3.83 5.38 -5.63
N ALA A 643 3.79 4.85 -6.85
CA ALA A 643 4.96 4.30 -7.51
C ALA A 643 6.06 5.36 -7.73
N LEU A 644 5.71 6.57 -8.15
CA LEU A 644 6.63 7.69 -8.32
C LEU A 644 7.37 8.06 -7.03
N ASN A 645 6.70 7.94 -5.88
CA ASN A 645 7.22 8.41 -4.60
C ASN A 645 7.91 7.31 -3.78
N ASN A 646 7.54 6.05 -3.97
CA ASN A 646 7.89 4.96 -3.04
C ASN A 646 8.58 3.76 -3.69
N VAL A 647 8.60 3.65 -5.01
CA VAL A 647 9.24 2.53 -5.71
C VAL A 647 10.62 2.96 -6.19
N PRO A 648 11.72 2.37 -5.67
CA PRO A 648 13.06 2.74 -6.08
C PRO A 648 13.28 2.60 -7.59
N GLY A 649 13.82 3.64 -8.22
CA GLY A 649 14.18 3.63 -9.64
C GLY A 649 13.07 4.09 -10.60
N ILE A 650 11.87 4.38 -10.11
CA ILE A 650 10.80 5.01 -10.91
C ILE A 650 10.91 6.53 -10.73
N THR A 651 11.10 7.25 -11.84
CA THR A 651 11.21 8.72 -11.82
C THR A 651 10.30 9.40 -12.83
N LEU A 652 9.83 8.65 -13.84
CA LEU A 652 8.92 9.14 -14.87
C LEU A 652 7.50 8.60 -14.65
N ARG A 653 6.50 9.45 -14.93
CA ARG A 653 5.08 9.06 -14.82
C ARG A 653 4.71 7.87 -15.72
N SER A 654 5.38 7.72 -16.87
CA SER A 654 5.20 6.57 -17.77
C SER A 654 5.66 5.26 -17.12
N GLU A 655 6.81 5.27 -16.44
CA GLU A 655 7.34 4.10 -15.71
C GLU A 655 6.42 3.72 -14.54
N ALA A 656 5.91 4.73 -13.84
CA ALA A 656 4.93 4.53 -12.77
C ALA A 656 3.59 3.97 -13.29
N PHE A 657 3.16 4.39 -14.47
CA PHE A 657 1.97 3.85 -15.14
C PHE A 657 2.15 2.38 -15.52
N GLU A 658 3.32 2.02 -16.04
CA GLU A 658 3.68 0.63 -16.32
C GLU A 658 3.73 -0.21 -15.05
N TRP A 659 4.34 0.30 -13.98
CA TRP A 659 4.38 -0.37 -12.68
C TRP A 659 2.97 -0.61 -12.12
N ALA A 660 2.11 0.42 -12.16
CA ALA A 660 0.73 0.32 -11.69
C ALA A 660 -0.04 -0.76 -12.47
N GLY A 661 0.05 -0.76 -13.80
CA GLY A 661 -0.60 -1.76 -14.65
C GLY A 661 -0.04 -3.18 -14.47
N LYS A 662 1.25 -3.29 -14.17
CA LYS A 662 1.92 -4.56 -13.90
C LYS A 662 1.43 -5.17 -12.58
N TRP A 663 1.34 -4.38 -11.53
CA TRP A 663 1.21 -4.91 -10.17
C TRP A 663 -0.18 -4.77 -9.53
N ILE A 664 -1.02 -3.84 -9.98
CA ILE A 664 -2.30 -3.57 -9.31
C ILE A 664 -3.45 -3.51 -10.31
N ARG A 665 -4.48 -4.32 -10.04
CA ARG A 665 -5.74 -4.30 -10.78
C ARG A 665 -6.81 -3.58 -9.96
N ALA A 666 -7.17 -2.37 -10.35
CA ALA A 666 -8.38 -1.73 -9.83
C ALA A 666 -9.62 -2.34 -10.51
N ILE A 667 -10.64 -2.72 -9.73
CA ILE A 667 -11.86 -3.37 -10.22
C ILE A 667 -13.08 -2.61 -9.69
N GLU A 668 -13.93 -2.12 -10.60
CA GLU A 668 -15.23 -1.50 -10.27
C GLU A 668 -16.41 -2.44 -10.56
N PRO A 669 -17.55 -2.29 -9.85
CA PRO A 669 -18.67 -3.21 -9.99
C PRO A 669 -19.31 -3.28 -11.38
N GLU A 670 -19.20 -2.20 -12.17
CA GLU A 670 -19.78 -2.11 -13.51
C GLU A 670 -18.97 -2.84 -14.60
N GLN A 671 -17.75 -3.30 -14.28
CA GLN A 671 -16.86 -3.97 -15.23
C GLN A 671 -17.08 -5.50 -15.34
N SER A 672 -17.98 -6.10 -14.55
CA SER A 672 -18.40 -7.49 -14.73
C SER A 672 -19.77 -7.56 -15.39
N LEU A 673 -19.89 -8.37 -16.44
CA LEU A 673 -21.10 -8.60 -17.26
C LEU A 673 -22.42 -8.62 -16.45
N ASP A 674 -23.43 -7.92 -16.99
CA ASP A 674 -24.82 -7.77 -16.55
C ASP A 674 -25.06 -7.39 -15.08
N ALA A 675 -25.47 -6.13 -14.88
CA ALA A 675 -25.93 -5.48 -13.63
C ALA A 675 -26.05 -6.43 -12.42
N PRO A 676 -24.94 -6.72 -11.72
CA PRO A 676 -24.97 -7.69 -10.64
C PRO A 676 -25.63 -7.03 -9.43
N ALA A 677 -26.64 -7.69 -8.86
CA ALA A 677 -26.97 -7.45 -7.47
C ALA A 677 -25.68 -7.70 -6.68
N ARG A 678 -25.08 -6.65 -6.09
CA ARG A 678 -23.80 -6.67 -5.36
C ARG A 678 -23.88 -7.65 -4.18
N ASN A 679 -23.73 -8.93 -4.48
CA ASN A 679 -23.99 -10.05 -3.59
C ASN A 679 -22.77 -10.97 -3.51
N LEU A 680 -22.80 -11.95 -2.61
CA LEU A 680 -21.70 -12.89 -2.41
C LEU A 680 -21.31 -13.65 -3.68
N LYS A 681 -22.28 -13.97 -4.55
CA LYS A 681 -22.02 -14.67 -5.82
C LYS A 681 -21.19 -13.80 -6.76
N TRP A 682 -21.61 -12.56 -6.97
CA TRP A 682 -20.86 -11.59 -7.76
C TRP A 682 -19.45 -11.34 -7.21
N LEU A 683 -19.34 -11.13 -5.90
CA LEU A 683 -18.04 -10.89 -5.26
C LEU A 683 -17.10 -12.08 -5.46
N THR A 684 -17.64 -13.30 -5.35
CA THR A 684 -16.90 -14.54 -5.61
C THR A 684 -16.44 -14.60 -7.05
N GLU A 685 -17.29 -14.26 -8.02
CA GLU A 685 -16.96 -14.23 -9.45
C GLU A 685 -15.85 -13.20 -9.75
N VAL A 686 -15.91 -12.00 -9.17
CA VAL A 686 -14.89 -10.95 -9.37
C VAL A 686 -13.54 -11.32 -8.76
N ILE A 687 -13.53 -11.84 -7.53
CA ILE A 687 -12.29 -12.31 -6.88
C ILE A 687 -11.70 -13.48 -7.66
N THR A 688 -12.56 -14.39 -8.15
CA THR A 688 -12.18 -15.52 -8.98
C THR A 688 -11.58 -15.03 -10.30
N GLU A 689 -12.16 -14.03 -10.94
CA GLU A 689 -11.63 -13.42 -12.16
C GLU A 689 -10.27 -12.75 -11.91
N ALA A 690 -10.13 -11.94 -10.87
CA ALA A 690 -8.87 -11.29 -10.52
C ALA A 690 -7.75 -12.31 -10.32
N ARG A 691 -8.05 -13.42 -9.65
CA ARG A 691 -7.11 -14.52 -9.48
C ARG A 691 -6.81 -15.26 -10.78
N GLN A 692 -7.83 -15.69 -11.51
CA GLN A 692 -7.69 -16.59 -12.67
C GLN A 692 -7.20 -15.86 -13.93
N ARG A 693 -7.79 -14.71 -14.28
CA ARG A 693 -7.46 -13.97 -15.50
C ARG A 693 -6.30 -13.01 -15.34
N HIS A 694 -6.10 -12.47 -14.13
CA HIS A 694 -5.13 -11.40 -13.90
C HIS A 694 -3.94 -11.80 -13.03
N ASN A 695 -3.91 -13.04 -12.53
CA ASN A 695 -2.88 -13.59 -11.65
C ASN A 695 -2.67 -12.75 -10.38
N CYS A 696 -3.74 -12.17 -9.84
CA CYS A 696 -3.69 -11.47 -8.56
C CYS A 696 -3.54 -12.50 -7.42
N ARG A 697 -2.54 -12.30 -6.57
CA ARG A 697 -2.20 -13.14 -5.40
C ARG A 697 -2.89 -12.70 -4.12
N TRP A 698 -3.34 -11.46 -4.07
CA TRP A 698 -4.11 -10.88 -2.98
C TRP A 698 -5.20 -9.97 -3.55
N VAL A 699 -6.23 -9.75 -2.74
CA VAL A 699 -7.33 -8.84 -3.06
C VAL A 699 -7.61 -7.99 -1.83
N VAL A 700 -7.58 -6.67 -2.00
CA VAL A 700 -8.07 -5.70 -1.02
C VAL A 700 -9.44 -5.24 -1.50
N MET A 701 -10.43 -5.31 -0.63
CA MET A 701 -11.73 -4.69 -0.88
C MET A 701 -11.73 -3.33 -0.21
N ASP A 702 -11.84 -2.28 -0.99
CA ASP A 702 -12.01 -0.90 -0.56
C ASP A 702 -13.51 -0.57 -0.58
N PRO A 703 -14.22 -0.67 0.56
CA PRO A 703 -15.64 -0.32 0.60
C PRO A 703 -15.88 1.20 0.58
N TRP A 704 -14.83 2.03 0.51
CA TRP A 704 -14.85 3.48 0.64
C TRP A 704 -14.99 4.23 -0.68
#